data_AF-A0A660XEB5-F1
#
_entry.id   AF-A0A660XEB5-F1
#
_cell.length_a   1.000
_cell.length_b   1.000
_cell.length_c   1.000
_cell.angle_alpha   90.00
_cell.angle_beta   90.00
_cell.angle_gamma   90.00
#
_symmetry.space_group_name_H-M   'P 1'
#
loop_
_entity.id
_entity.type
_entity.pdbx_description
1 polymer ?
#
loop_
_entity_poly.entity_id
_entity_poly.type
_entity_poly.pdbx_seq_one_letter_code
_entity_poly.pdbx_strand_id
1 'polypeptide(L)'
;GRVRDLINKAGNADDDKVRLEFLIELSQLPNLEEQLKVDTERLIAEIKKWLYDKSLVYFETQIRKNNEYNFGIRKSSPLYPIVEIYQARMILWATLGYGGHWSDSKMRRERFDFIRGLFEEAKEDFPENRVIRMYLGEPIPPSKHYESPVEAPEWAVYQREGVERLTDIIEWWIDHKQQKNGEYGGDWDDDCEMWRWWAPVLIAFDNPKISKAQATFSRGLLSLDKMRSGYTCYINDVEHSAEPSADALTPMMHIDPENKEWSQKALRLGELMEEFWTGINERGFLQFKSTYYSVDSISPEPKTACGSVYHPRTVQPTLLYWQRTGDKQLEKLFTAWMDTWVDATARAERGKPAGIIPSAIHWPDGQIGGVGENWWDPKNHELEFDTHLYRWPSAMPMMLNTLLLTNHITQDPKYLQPIWSMAKIRLEYLQNPPKQLPTPGSKAWCGSKLGMISPIIAKYIMLGGTTKYNQLIKTDANPYATFRFNGDQEFLVAALRNNAEALRINFPGYTSEVRYTDRVLRFSVEFGDNGIYPSAIIPTIPEPNTNVLYASLTGDPGDAGYFPINAVRWMTPSRNIAALVTETGRDRFQAELFHFGENPRNMSALFYLLDPGEYIFKLFAKGTKTKEYSVKRFVISDKNTPITFQLPAKTLCILEIRKSDK
;
A
#
# COMPACT_ATOMS: atom_id res chain seq x y z
N GLY A 1 -31.08 -37.37 -11.63
CA GLY A 1 -31.08 -37.27 -13.11
C GLY A 1 -29.95 -36.37 -13.56
N ARG A 2 -29.55 -36.45 -14.85
CA ARG A 2 -28.39 -35.72 -15.40
C ARG A 2 -28.42 -34.21 -15.15
N VAL A 3 -29.60 -33.57 -15.24
CA VAL A 3 -29.79 -32.15 -14.90
C VAL A 3 -29.27 -31.82 -13.49
N ARG A 4 -29.73 -32.55 -12.46
CA ARG A 4 -29.32 -32.33 -11.06
C ARG A 4 -27.82 -32.58 -10.86
N ASP A 5 -27.24 -33.55 -11.55
CA ASP A 5 -25.80 -33.83 -11.52
C ASP A 5 -24.98 -32.65 -12.06
N LEU A 6 -25.38 -32.07 -13.21
CA LEU A 6 -24.68 -30.92 -13.79
C LEU A 6 -24.83 -29.66 -12.94
N ILE A 7 -26.01 -29.39 -12.37
CA ILE A 7 -26.20 -28.27 -11.43
C ILE A 7 -25.33 -28.46 -10.18
N ASN A 8 -25.31 -29.66 -9.61
CA ASN A 8 -24.48 -29.97 -8.44
C ASN A 8 -22.98 -29.79 -8.73
N LYS A 9 -22.51 -30.24 -9.90
CA LYS A 9 -21.12 -30.04 -10.35
C LYS A 9 -20.79 -28.57 -10.58
N ALA A 10 -21.70 -27.82 -11.20
CA ALA A 10 -21.54 -26.38 -11.40
C ALA A 10 -21.45 -25.64 -10.06
N GLY A 11 -22.35 -25.93 -9.12
CA GLY A 11 -22.36 -25.29 -7.81
C GLY A 11 -21.17 -25.65 -6.93
N ASN A 12 -20.69 -26.90 -6.98
CA ASN A 12 -19.50 -27.35 -6.22
C ASN A 12 -18.16 -27.03 -6.90
N ALA A 13 -18.14 -26.49 -8.12
CA ALA A 13 -16.89 -26.11 -8.78
C ALA A 13 -16.25 -24.90 -8.07
N ASP A 14 -14.95 -24.98 -7.78
CA ASP A 14 -14.18 -23.86 -7.17
C ASP A 14 -13.74 -22.81 -8.19
N ASP A 15 -13.72 -23.17 -9.47
CA ASP A 15 -13.31 -22.31 -10.58
C ASP A 15 -14.52 -21.91 -11.43
N ASP A 16 -14.66 -20.60 -11.67
CA ASP A 16 -15.81 -20.05 -12.40
C ASP A 16 -15.86 -20.51 -13.88
N LYS A 17 -14.72 -20.84 -14.51
CA LYS A 17 -14.68 -21.41 -15.87
C LYS A 17 -15.15 -22.86 -15.88
N VAL A 18 -14.75 -23.65 -14.90
CA VAL A 18 -15.24 -25.03 -14.74
C VAL A 18 -16.75 -25.04 -14.47
N ARG A 19 -17.23 -24.11 -13.63
CA ARG A 19 -18.67 -23.90 -13.43
C ARG A 19 -19.38 -23.57 -14.74
N LEU A 20 -18.82 -22.67 -15.53
CA LEU A 20 -19.36 -22.26 -16.82
C LEU A 20 -19.44 -23.45 -17.80
N GLU A 21 -18.44 -24.32 -17.84
CA GLU A 21 -18.44 -25.52 -18.69
C GLU A 21 -19.61 -26.46 -18.36
N PHE A 22 -19.86 -26.74 -17.08
CA PHE A 22 -21.00 -27.57 -16.67
C PHE A 22 -22.35 -26.95 -16.99
N LEU A 23 -22.49 -25.62 -16.88
CA LEU A 23 -23.71 -24.92 -17.26
C LEU A 23 -23.92 -24.90 -18.77
N ILE A 24 -22.85 -24.76 -19.57
CA ILE A 24 -22.92 -24.92 -21.03
C ILE A 24 -23.37 -26.34 -21.38
N GLU A 25 -22.82 -27.36 -20.72
CA GLU A 25 -23.28 -28.74 -20.92
C GLU A 25 -24.77 -28.92 -20.55
N LEU A 26 -25.20 -28.31 -19.44
CA LEU A 26 -26.61 -28.31 -19.02
C LEU A 26 -27.52 -27.71 -20.10
N SER A 27 -27.11 -26.58 -20.69
CA SER A 27 -27.87 -25.90 -21.76
C SER A 27 -28.02 -26.73 -23.04
N GLN A 28 -27.17 -27.74 -23.22
CA GLN A 28 -27.15 -28.62 -24.40
C GLN A 28 -27.95 -29.91 -24.20
N LEU A 29 -28.48 -30.18 -23.00
CA LEU A 29 -29.25 -31.39 -22.75
C LEU A 29 -30.56 -31.42 -23.58
N PRO A 30 -30.90 -32.56 -24.21
CA PRO A 30 -32.18 -32.72 -24.87
C PRO A 30 -33.33 -32.73 -23.85
N ASN A 31 -34.45 -32.10 -24.18
CA ASN A 31 -35.67 -32.03 -23.36
C ASN A 31 -35.52 -31.31 -22.00
N LEU A 32 -34.64 -30.30 -21.92
CA LEU A 32 -34.61 -29.39 -20.76
C LEU A 32 -35.93 -28.60 -20.70
N GLU A 33 -36.48 -28.42 -19.49
CA GLU A 33 -37.65 -27.57 -19.28
C GLU A 33 -37.39 -26.15 -19.78
N GLU A 34 -38.35 -25.56 -20.51
CA GLU A 34 -38.16 -24.27 -21.20
C GLU A 34 -37.69 -23.16 -20.24
N GLN A 35 -38.30 -23.04 -19.06
CA GLN A 35 -37.89 -22.03 -18.09
C GLN A 35 -36.48 -22.30 -17.56
N LEU A 36 -36.10 -23.55 -17.30
CA LEU A 36 -34.76 -23.90 -16.85
C LEU A 36 -33.72 -23.63 -17.94
N LYS A 37 -34.07 -23.79 -19.21
CA LYS A 37 -33.20 -23.41 -20.33
C LYS A 37 -32.93 -21.91 -20.35
N VAL A 38 -33.99 -21.09 -20.24
CA VAL A 38 -33.88 -19.62 -20.16
C VAL A 38 -33.02 -19.21 -18.96
N ASP A 39 -33.26 -19.79 -17.79
CA ASP A 39 -32.48 -19.49 -16.57
C ASP A 39 -31.01 -19.91 -16.74
N THR A 40 -30.74 -21.05 -17.38
CA THR A 40 -29.37 -21.54 -17.66
C THR A 40 -28.64 -20.59 -18.59
N GLU A 41 -29.26 -20.18 -19.70
CA GLU A 41 -28.68 -19.24 -20.66
C GLU A 41 -28.40 -17.87 -20.00
N ARG A 42 -29.32 -17.41 -19.13
CA ARG A 42 -29.15 -16.18 -18.36
C ARG A 42 -27.97 -16.27 -17.39
N LEU A 43 -27.86 -17.36 -16.64
CA LEU A 43 -26.76 -17.57 -15.69
C LEU A 43 -25.41 -17.69 -16.43
N ILE A 44 -25.36 -18.40 -17.55
CA ILE A 44 -24.17 -18.47 -18.43
C ILE A 44 -23.71 -17.06 -18.83
N ALA A 45 -24.63 -16.18 -19.21
CA ALA A 45 -24.30 -14.82 -19.62
C ALA A 45 -23.69 -14.01 -18.45
N GLU A 46 -24.27 -14.10 -17.25
CA GLU A 46 -23.76 -13.40 -16.06
C GLU A 46 -22.39 -13.94 -15.62
N ILE A 47 -22.17 -15.26 -15.69
CA ILE A 47 -20.87 -15.86 -15.36
C ILE A 47 -19.80 -15.48 -16.39
N LYS A 48 -20.15 -15.43 -17.68
CA LYS A 48 -19.24 -14.89 -18.71
C LYS A 48 -18.88 -13.44 -18.43
N LYS A 49 -19.85 -12.63 -17.99
CA LYS A 49 -19.60 -11.24 -17.60
C LYS A 49 -18.65 -11.17 -16.39
N TRP A 50 -18.92 -11.94 -15.34
CA TRP A 50 -18.04 -12.07 -14.19
C TRP A 50 -16.58 -12.46 -14.54
N LEU A 51 -16.40 -13.36 -15.50
CA LEU A 51 -15.09 -13.85 -15.93
C LEU A 51 -14.34 -12.87 -16.86
N TYR A 52 -15.06 -12.25 -17.79
CA TYR A 52 -14.47 -11.66 -19.00
C TYR A 52 -14.86 -10.20 -19.26
N ASP A 53 -15.75 -9.60 -18.47
CA ASP A 53 -15.99 -8.17 -18.58
C ASP A 53 -14.69 -7.41 -18.30
N LYS A 54 -14.48 -6.33 -19.03
CA LYS A 54 -13.31 -5.47 -18.85
C LYS A 54 -13.37 -4.74 -17.51
N SER A 55 -14.57 -4.42 -17.06
CA SER A 55 -14.84 -3.79 -15.78
C SER A 55 -15.15 -4.86 -14.74
N LEU A 56 -14.32 -4.97 -13.70
CA LEU A 56 -14.54 -5.85 -12.55
C LEU A 56 -15.73 -5.38 -11.70
N VAL A 57 -16.04 -4.09 -11.71
CA VAL A 57 -17.08 -3.44 -10.88
C VAL A 57 -18.40 -3.18 -11.62
N TYR A 58 -18.69 -3.90 -12.71
CA TYR A 58 -19.87 -3.65 -13.56
C TYR A 58 -21.23 -3.69 -12.84
N PHE A 59 -21.28 -4.29 -11.66
CA PHE A 59 -22.49 -4.49 -10.85
C PHE A 59 -22.69 -3.40 -9.78
N GLU A 60 -21.66 -2.57 -9.51
CA GLU A 60 -21.63 -1.65 -8.37
C GLU A 60 -22.87 -0.74 -8.34
N THR A 61 -23.21 -0.12 -9.47
CA THR A 61 -24.33 0.82 -9.55
C THR A 61 -25.66 0.19 -9.13
N GLN A 62 -25.90 -1.08 -9.47
CA GLN A 62 -27.12 -1.77 -9.06
C GLN A 62 -27.11 -2.09 -7.57
N ILE A 63 -25.99 -2.60 -7.05
CA ILE A 63 -25.85 -2.92 -5.63
C ILE A 63 -26.00 -1.67 -4.76
N ARG A 64 -25.45 -0.53 -5.17
CA ARG A 64 -25.58 0.73 -4.43
C ARG A 64 -27.02 1.24 -4.38
N LYS A 65 -27.82 0.98 -5.42
CA LYS A 65 -29.21 1.45 -5.51
C LYS A 65 -30.20 0.49 -4.85
N ASN A 66 -30.00 -0.81 -5.03
CA ASN A 66 -31.00 -1.83 -4.73
C ASN A 66 -30.58 -2.75 -3.59
N ASN A 67 -29.34 -2.64 -3.09
CA ASN A 67 -28.69 -3.60 -2.18
C ASN A 67 -28.51 -5.02 -2.75
N GLU A 68 -28.87 -5.24 -4.01
CA GLU A 68 -28.72 -6.51 -4.71
C GLU A 68 -28.45 -6.31 -6.20
N TYR A 69 -28.06 -7.38 -6.90
CA TYR A 69 -27.86 -7.39 -8.35
C TYR A 69 -28.94 -8.25 -9.00
N ASN A 70 -29.61 -7.73 -10.03
CA ASN A 70 -30.71 -8.47 -10.63
C ASN A 70 -30.21 -9.45 -11.70
N PHE A 71 -30.09 -10.72 -11.34
CA PHE A 71 -29.74 -11.80 -12.25
C PHE A 71 -30.86 -12.14 -13.25
N GLY A 72 -32.11 -11.75 -13.00
CA GLY A 72 -33.25 -12.12 -13.84
C GLY A 72 -33.66 -13.59 -13.74
N ILE A 73 -33.26 -14.28 -12.66
CA ILE A 73 -33.56 -15.68 -12.37
C ILE A 73 -34.44 -15.74 -11.12
N ARG A 74 -35.51 -16.52 -11.16
CA ARG A 74 -36.49 -16.60 -10.07
C ARG A 74 -35.94 -17.44 -8.92
N LYS A 75 -36.30 -17.11 -7.67
CA LYS A 75 -35.96 -17.89 -6.47
C LYS A 75 -36.36 -19.37 -6.54
N SER A 76 -37.41 -19.69 -7.30
CA SER A 76 -37.88 -21.06 -7.51
C SER A 76 -37.04 -21.87 -8.50
N SER A 77 -36.07 -21.26 -9.18
CA SER A 77 -35.21 -21.95 -10.14
C SER A 77 -34.24 -22.89 -9.41
N PRO A 78 -33.99 -24.11 -9.91
CA PRO A 78 -32.97 -25.00 -9.33
C PRO A 78 -31.54 -24.47 -9.48
N LEU A 79 -31.33 -23.40 -10.26
CA LEU A 79 -30.05 -22.70 -10.39
C LEU A 79 -29.87 -21.56 -9.38
N TYR A 80 -30.91 -21.22 -8.61
CA TYR A 80 -30.89 -20.07 -7.72
C TYR A 80 -29.80 -20.16 -6.62
N PRO A 81 -29.48 -21.33 -6.05
CA PRO A 81 -28.35 -21.43 -5.13
C PRO A 81 -27.00 -20.99 -5.75
N ILE A 82 -26.82 -21.14 -7.07
CA ILE A 82 -25.62 -20.62 -7.76
C ILE A 82 -25.68 -19.09 -7.87
N VAL A 83 -26.88 -18.53 -8.04
CA VAL A 83 -27.10 -17.07 -8.04
C VAL A 83 -26.70 -16.48 -6.69
N GLU A 84 -27.04 -17.12 -5.58
CA GLU A 84 -26.69 -16.68 -4.22
C GLU A 84 -25.16 -16.58 -4.02
N ILE A 85 -24.38 -17.51 -4.58
CA ILE A 85 -22.90 -17.45 -4.57
C ILE A 85 -22.41 -16.14 -5.17
N TYR A 86 -22.88 -15.78 -6.38
CA TYR A 86 -22.43 -14.56 -7.06
C TYR A 86 -22.98 -13.30 -6.40
N GLN A 87 -24.23 -13.33 -5.94
CA GLN A 87 -24.85 -12.23 -5.20
C GLN A 87 -24.03 -11.89 -3.94
N ALA A 88 -23.69 -12.91 -3.14
CA ALA A 88 -22.89 -12.74 -1.93
C ALA A 88 -21.49 -12.19 -2.24
N ARG A 89 -20.80 -12.74 -3.26
CA ARG A 89 -19.49 -12.25 -3.72
C ARG A 89 -19.54 -10.78 -4.14
N MET A 90 -20.51 -10.40 -4.97
CA MET A 90 -20.65 -9.02 -5.44
C MET A 90 -20.94 -8.04 -4.31
N ILE A 91 -21.85 -8.39 -3.39
CA ILE A 91 -22.20 -7.54 -2.25
C ILE A 91 -21.00 -7.36 -1.32
N LEU A 92 -20.27 -8.44 -1.03
CA LEU A 92 -19.08 -8.40 -0.18
C LEU A 92 -18.02 -7.47 -0.77
N TRP A 93 -17.66 -7.65 -2.04
CA TRP A 93 -16.66 -6.78 -2.66
C TRP A 93 -17.13 -5.33 -2.75
N ALA A 94 -18.40 -5.06 -3.04
CA ALA A 94 -18.94 -3.70 -2.97
C ALA A 94 -18.85 -3.10 -1.55
N THR A 95 -18.97 -3.94 -0.52
CA THR A 95 -18.80 -3.52 0.88
C THR A 95 -17.34 -3.20 1.20
N LEU A 96 -16.37 -3.95 0.64
CA LEU A 96 -14.94 -3.64 0.73
C LEU A 96 -14.54 -2.35 -0.01
N GLY A 97 -15.19 -2.07 -1.15
CA GLY A 97 -14.93 -0.87 -1.95
C GLY A 97 -15.48 0.42 -1.32
N TYR A 98 -16.66 0.36 -0.69
CA TYR A 98 -17.36 1.56 -0.21
C TYR A 98 -17.07 1.89 1.26
N GLY A 99 -16.31 2.97 1.50
CA GLY A 99 -15.94 3.46 2.83
C GLY A 99 -17.10 3.80 3.77
N GLY A 100 -18.26 4.22 3.25
CA GLY A 100 -19.40 4.64 4.08
C GLY A 100 -20.06 3.50 4.87
N HIS A 101 -19.91 2.24 4.46
CA HIS A 101 -20.34 1.09 5.27
C HIS A 101 -19.36 0.80 6.42
N TRP A 102 -18.09 1.21 6.32
CA TRP A 102 -17.09 0.99 7.37
C TRP A 102 -17.23 1.94 8.55
N SER A 103 -17.77 3.13 8.31
CA SER A 103 -17.94 4.18 9.33
C SER A 103 -19.14 3.99 10.26
N ASP A 104 -20.15 3.21 9.86
CA ASP A 104 -21.33 2.89 10.68
C ASP A 104 -21.33 1.41 11.06
N SER A 105 -21.08 1.12 12.35
CA SER A 105 -20.97 -0.25 12.85
C SER A 105 -22.26 -1.07 12.72
N LYS A 106 -23.43 -0.42 12.77
CA LYS A 106 -24.73 -1.07 12.65
C LYS A 106 -25.00 -1.44 11.19
N MET A 107 -24.84 -0.49 10.28
CA MET A 107 -24.99 -0.75 8.85
C MET A 107 -24.00 -1.82 8.39
N ARG A 108 -22.76 -1.77 8.90
CA ARG A 108 -21.73 -2.79 8.64
C ARG A 108 -22.21 -4.19 9.06
N ARG A 109 -22.73 -4.33 10.28
CA ARG A 109 -23.22 -5.62 10.79
C ARG A 109 -24.39 -6.16 9.97
N GLU A 110 -25.41 -5.33 9.71
CA GLU A 110 -26.58 -5.73 8.92
C GLU A 110 -26.16 -6.22 7.52
N ARG A 111 -25.19 -5.55 6.89
CA ARG A 111 -24.64 -5.93 5.60
C ARG A 111 -23.92 -7.27 5.64
N PHE A 112 -23.05 -7.50 6.62
CA PHE A 112 -22.34 -8.77 6.76
C PHE A 112 -23.23 -9.94 7.17
N ASP A 113 -24.30 -9.70 7.93
CA ASP A 113 -25.28 -10.76 8.24
C ASP A 113 -26.00 -11.23 6.98
N PHE A 114 -26.38 -10.28 6.12
CA PHE A 114 -27.00 -10.61 4.84
C PHE A 114 -26.03 -11.39 3.92
N ILE A 115 -24.78 -10.93 3.79
CA ILE A 115 -23.75 -11.63 3.00
C ILE A 115 -23.52 -13.04 3.53
N ARG A 116 -23.36 -13.19 4.86
CA ARG A 116 -23.12 -14.49 5.50
C ARG A 116 -24.29 -15.44 5.27
N GLY A 117 -25.53 -14.96 5.41
CA GLY A 117 -26.73 -15.77 5.17
C GLY A 117 -26.75 -16.37 3.76
N LEU A 118 -26.45 -15.56 2.73
CA LEU A 118 -26.38 -16.05 1.34
C LEU A 118 -25.30 -17.14 1.14
N PHE A 119 -24.13 -17.00 1.78
CA PHE A 119 -23.10 -18.04 1.72
C PHE A 119 -23.46 -19.30 2.51
N GLU A 120 -24.15 -19.16 3.65
CA GLU A 120 -24.63 -20.29 4.45
C GLU A 120 -25.68 -21.10 3.68
N GLU A 121 -26.66 -20.44 3.06
CA GLU A 121 -27.67 -21.06 2.19
C GLU A 121 -27.00 -21.79 1.01
N ALA A 122 -26.11 -21.12 0.29
CA ALA A 122 -25.39 -21.75 -0.83
C ALA A 122 -24.49 -22.93 -0.40
N LYS A 123 -23.97 -22.93 0.84
CA LYS A 123 -23.16 -24.03 1.40
C LYS A 123 -24.01 -25.27 1.69
N GLU A 124 -25.29 -25.12 2.02
CA GLU A 124 -26.19 -26.26 2.22
C GLU A 124 -26.40 -27.05 0.92
N ASP A 125 -26.52 -26.34 -0.21
CA ASP A 125 -26.64 -26.95 -1.54
C ASP A 125 -25.30 -27.44 -2.12
N PHE A 126 -24.20 -26.73 -1.84
CA PHE A 126 -22.87 -27.00 -2.42
C PHE A 126 -21.77 -27.11 -1.36
N PRO A 127 -21.81 -28.12 -0.49
CA PRO A 127 -20.90 -28.23 0.65
C PRO A 127 -19.43 -28.49 0.28
N GLU A 128 -19.15 -28.93 -0.95
CA GLU A 128 -17.79 -29.19 -1.42
C GLU A 128 -17.12 -27.95 -2.00
N ASN A 129 -17.88 -26.87 -2.27
CA ASN A 129 -17.36 -25.63 -2.82
C ASN A 129 -16.43 -24.92 -1.82
N ARG A 130 -15.13 -24.91 -2.12
CA ARG A 130 -14.10 -24.30 -1.26
C ARG A 130 -14.14 -22.79 -1.28
N VAL A 131 -14.66 -22.16 -2.34
CA VAL A 131 -14.80 -20.68 -2.40
C VAL A 131 -15.87 -20.21 -1.42
N ILE A 132 -17.03 -20.87 -1.37
CA ILE A 132 -18.07 -20.56 -0.37
C ILE A 132 -17.51 -20.71 1.04
N ARG A 133 -16.84 -21.84 1.30
CA ARG A 133 -16.20 -22.13 2.59
C ARG A 133 -15.12 -21.11 2.95
N MET A 134 -14.34 -20.63 1.97
CA MET A 134 -13.36 -19.56 2.15
C MET A 134 -14.00 -18.26 2.65
N TYR A 135 -15.11 -17.84 2.04
CA TYR A 135 -15.85 -16.65 2.49
C TYR A 135 -16.49 -16.83 3.88
N LEU A 136 -16.78 -18.07 4.28
CA LEU A 136 -17.22 -18.43 5.63
C LEU A 136 -16.05 -18.71 6.60
N GLY A 137 -14.81 -18.39 6.21
CA GLY A 137 -13.65 -18.42 7.09
C GLY A 137 -12.91 -19.75 7.18
N GLU A 138 -13.19 -20.70 6.28
CA GLU A 138 -12.42 -21.94 6.14
C GLU A 138 -11.37 -21.78 5.03
N PRO A 139 -10.08 -21.59 5.35
CA PRO A 139 -9.10 -21.18 4.34
C PRO A 139 -8.83 -22.21 3.26
N ILE A 140 -8.61 -21.75 2.03
CA ILE A 140 -8.11 -22.59 0.94
C ILE A 140 -6.60 -22.79 1.14
N PRO A 141 -6.11 -24.04 1.21
CA PRO A 141 -4.68 -24.32 1.40
C PRO A 141 -3.84 -23.89 0.18
N PRO A 142 -2.52 -23.69 0.36
CA PRO A 142 -1.63 -23.33 -0.74
C PRO A 142 -1.61 -24.41 -1.83
N SER A 143 -1.58 -23.98 -3.10
CA SER A 143 -1.35 -24.86 -4.25
C SER A 143 0.14 -25.09 -4.53
N LYS A 144 1.01 -24.22 -4.01
CA LYS A 144 2.48 -24.29 -4.17
C LYS A 144 3.16 -24.40 -2.81
N HIS A 145 4.14 -25.29 -2.73
CA HIS A 145 5.02 -25.47 -1.59
C HIS A 145 6.43 -24.97 -1.92
N TYR A 146 7.02 -24.24 -0.97
CA TYR A 146 8.35 -23.68 -1.07
C TYR A 146 9.28 -24.42 -0.11
N GLU A 147 10.19 -25.25 -0.64
CA GLU A 147 11.09 -26.07 0.19
C GLU A 147 11.93 -25.22 1.13
N SER A 148 12.07 -25.64 2.38
CA SER A 148 12.83 -24.92 3.42
C SER A 148 14.10 -25.70 3.78
N PRO A 149 15.25 -25.41 3.15
CA PRO A 149 16.50 -26.11 3.45
C PRO A 149 16.90 -25.92 4.92
N VAL A 150 17.47 -26.95 5.54
CA VAL A 150 17.88 -26.93 6.96
C VAL A 150 18.94 -25.85 7.23
N GLU A 151 19.81 -25.61 6.24
CA GLU A 151 20.83 -24.57 6.26
C GLU A 151 20.29 -23.12 6.11
N ALA A 152 19.02 -22.94 5.71
CA ALA A 152 18.44 -21.60 5.60
C ALA A 152 18.00 -21.08 6.98
N PRO A 153 18.40 -19.86 7.38
CA PRO A 153 17.89 -19.29 8.62
C PRO A 153 16.39 -19.01 8.49
N GLU A 154 15.68 -19.08 9.62
CA GLU A 154 14.22 -18.98 9.65
C GLU A 154 13.68 -17.69 9.01
N TRP A 155 14.33 -16.54 9.27
CA TRP A 155 13.95 -15.28 8.64
C TRP A 155 14.01 -15.36 7.10
N ALA A 156 15.00 -16.07 6.55
CA ALA A 156 15.17 -16.19 5.11
C ALA A 156 14.09 -17.07 4.50
N VAL A 157 13.71 -18.15 5.21
CA VAL A 157 12.62 -19.03 4.79
C VAL A 157 11.32 -18.25 4.63
N TYR A 158 10.91 -17.52 5.68
CA TYR A 158 9.65 -16.77 5.65
C TYR A 158 9.70 -15.53 4.76
N GLN A 159 10.82 -14.80 4.73
CA GLN A 159 10.97 -13.67 3.80
C GLN A 159 10.87 -14.15 2.36
N ARG A 160 11.58 -15.22 1.99
CA ARG A 160 11.50 -15.78 0.64
C ARG A 160 10.09 -16.24 0.33
N GLU A 161 9.41 -16.98 1.21
CA GLU A 161 8.03 -17.41 0.96
C GLU A 161 7.09 -16.22 0.75
N GLY A 162 7.19 -15.17 1.57
CA GLY A 162 6.38 -13.95 1.39
C GLY A 162 6.64 -13.26 0.05
N VAL A 163 7.92 -13.14 -0.35
CA VAL A 163 8.32 -12.54 -1.64
C VAL A 163 7.84 -13.37 -2.83
N GLU A 164 7.98 -14.69 -2.77
CA GLU A 164 7.52 -15.62 -3.81
C GLU A 164 6.00 -15.54 -4.01
N ARG A 165 5.24 -15.56 -2.91
CA ARG A 165 3.78 -15.50 -2.95
C ARG A 165 3.27 -14.15 -3.43
N LEU A 166 3.90 -13.05 -2.99
CA LEU A 166 3.59 -11.73 -3.54
C LEU A 166 3.91 -11.66 -5.04
N THR A 167 5.03 -12.25 -5.46
CA THR A 167 5.38 -12.32 -6.90
C THR A 167 4.36 -13.16 -7.68
N ASP A 168 3.88 -14.28 -7.13
CA ASP A 168 2.80 -15.09 -7.74
C ASP A 168 1.51 -14.29 -7.93
N ILE A 169 1.11 -13.49 -6.92
CA ILE A 169 -0.08 -12.64 -7.00
C ILE A 169 0.10 -11.60 -8.11
N ILE A 170 1.23 -10.89 -8.13
CA ILE A 170 1.53 -9.86 -9.15
C ILE A 170 1.50 -10.46 -10.55
N GLU A 171 2.20 -11.59 -10.75
CA GLU A 171 2.25 -12.25 -12.06
C GLU A 171 0.88 -12.77 -12.48
N TRP A 172 0.04 -13.24 -11.56
CA TRP A 172 -1.33 -13.63 -11.87
C TRP A 172 -2.13 -12.45 -12.42
N TRP A 173 -2.07 -11.27 -11.77
CA TRP A 173 -2.76 -10.07 -12.24
C TRP A 173 -2.27 -9.64 -13.63
N ILE A 174 -0.96 -9.66 -13.85
CA ILE A 174 -0.37 -9.35 -15.16
C ILE A 174 -0.86 -10.32 -16.23
N ASP A 175 -0.85 -11.63 -15.95
CA ASP A 175 -1.17 -12.65 -16.95
C ASP A 175 -2.67 -12.79 -17.24
N HIS A 176 -3.53 -12.49 -16.25
CA HIS A 176 -4.96 -12.78 -16.33
C HIS A 176 -5.85 -11.55 -16.46
N LYS A 177 -5.37 -10.37 -16.01
CA LYS A 177 -6.20 -9.17 -15.87
C LYS A 177 -5.65 -7.94 -16.59
N GLN A 178 -4.33 -7.81 -16.75
CA GLN A 178 -3.78 -6.66 -17.45
C GLN A 178 -4.25 -6.63 -18.91
N GLN A 179 -4.97 -5.58 -19.27
CA GLN A 179 -5.47 -5.29 -20.60
C GLN A 179 -4.37 -4.67 -21.47
N LYS A 180 -4.60 -4.60 -22.79
CA LYS A 180 -3.62 -4.06 -23.75
C LYS A 180 -3.25 -2.58 -23.49
N ASN A 181 -4.18 -1.80 -22.93
CA ASN A 181 -3.96 -0.40 -22.55
C ASN A 181 -3.22 -0.26 -21.20
N GLY A 182 -3.06 -1.35 -20.43
CA GLY A 182 -2.37 -1.38 -19.15
C GLY A 182 -3.28 -1.52 -17.93
N GLU A 183 -4.58 -1.26 -18.06
CA GLU A 183 -5.60 -1.36 -17.02
C GLU A 183 -5.81 -2.82 -16.55
N TYR A 184 -6.20 -3.04 -15.30
CA TYR A 184 -6.52 -4.34 -14.69
C TYR A 184 -8.02 -4.58 -14.49
N GLY A 185 -8.83 -3.53 -14.64
CA GLY A 185 -10.28 -3.60 -14.71
C GLY A 185 -11.01 -3.11 -13.46
N GLY A 186 -10.31 -2.60 -12.45
CA GLY A 186 -10.92 -1.87 -11.33
C GLY A 186 -11.32 -0.43 -11.68
N ASP A 187 -11.12 -0.01 -12.93
CA ASP A 187 -10.94 1.39 -13.37
C ASP A 187 -9.55 1.92 -13.00
N TRP A 188 -9.12 2.94 -13.72
CA TRP A 188 -7.81 3.55 -13.63
C TRP A 188 -7.47 4.12 -12.25
N ASP A 189 -8.49 4.62 -11.53
CA ASP A 189 -8.30 5.28 -10.24
C ASP A 189 -8.03 4.23 -9.15
N ASP A 190 -8.69 3.08 -9.17
CA ASP A 190 -8.37 1.96 -8.26
C ASP A 190 -7.11 1.20 -8.70
N ASP A 191 -6.94 0.96 -10.01
CA ASP A 191 -5.82 0.18 -10.55
C ASP A 191 -4.47 0.85 -10.26
N CYS A 192 -4.45 2.18 -10.15
CA CYS A 192 -3.21 2.89 -9.83
C CYS A 192 -2.70 2.53 -8.44
N GLU A 193 -3.54 2.10 -7.50
CA GLU A 193 -3.10 1.81 -6.15
C GLU A 193 -2.39 0.45 -6.00
N MET A 194 -2.51 -0.44 -6.99
CA MET A 194 -2.00 -1.81 -6.88
C MET A 194 -0.50 -1.87 -6.55
N TRP A 195 0.29 -0.93 -7.09
CA TRP A 195 1.74 -0.90 -6.85
C TRP A 195 2.10 -0.70 -5.38
N ARG A 196 1.22 -0.05 -4.58
CA ARG A 196 1.43 0.20 -3.15
C ARG A 196 1.62 -1.13 -2.41
N TRP A 197 0.89 -2.18 -2.81
CA TRP A 197 1.05 -3.55 -2.30
C TRP A 197 2.27 -4.26 -2.90
N TRP A 198 2.61 -3.96 -4.15
CA TRP A 198 3.68 -4.63 -4.91
C TRP A 198 5.08 -4.06 -4.64
N ALA A 199 5.17 -2.95 -3.90
CA ALA A 199 6.41 -2.23 -3.62
C ALA A 199 7.60 -3.11 -3.19
N PRO A 200 7.46 -4.15 -2.34
CA PRO A 200 8.59 -5.01 -2.00
C PRO A 200 9.23 -5.70 -3.22
N VAL A 201 8.41 -6.15 -4.18
CA VAL A 201 8.89 -6.82 -5.39
C VAL A 201 9.30 -5.81 -6.46
N LEU A 202 8.53 -4.72 -6.59
CA LEU A 202 8.72 -3.71 -7.62
C LEU A 202 9.97 -2.84 -7.39
N ILE A 203 10.25 -2.50 -6.13
CA ILE A 203 11.28 -1.53 -5.74
C ILE A 203 12.56 -2.21 -5.28
N ALA A 204 12.45 -3.33 -4.54
CA ALA A 204 13.64 -4.00 -4.03
C ALA A 204 14.35 -4.87 -5.07
N PHE A 205 13.65 -5.31 -6.13
CA PHE A 205 14.18 -6.23 -7.13
C PHE A 205 14.14 -5.65 -8.55
N ASP A 206 14.77 -6.36 -9.49
CA ASP A 206 14.64 -6.12 -10.92
C ASP A 206 13.95 -7.32 -11.60
N ASN A 207 12.66 -7.14 -11.89
CA ASN A 207 11.80 -8.15 -12.53
C ASN A 207 11.29 -7.59 -13.87
N PRO A 208 11.89 -7.95 -15.02
CA PRO A 208 11.56 -7.35 -16.31
C PRO A 208 10.07 -7.40 -16.69
N LYS A 209 9.38 -8.51 -16.36
CA LYS A 209 7.94 -8.67 -16.60
C LYS A 209 7.12 -7.64 -15.80
N ILE A 210 7.40 -7.52 -14.51
CA ILE A 210 6.67 -6.64 -13.59
C ILE A 210 6.99 -5.17 -13.91
N SER A 211 8.27 -4.83 -14.13
CA SER A 211 8.70 -3.48 -14.53
C SER A 211 8.01 -3.04 -15.83
N LYS A 212 7.92 -3.94 -16.83
CA LYS A 212 7.22 -3.66 -18.09
C LYS A 212 5.71 -3.47 -17.88
N ALA A 213 5.08 -4.29 -17.04
CA ALA A 213 3.66 -4.15 -16.72
C ALA A 213 3.37 -2.80 -16.07
N GLN A 214 4.16 -2.39 -15.07
CA GLN A 214 4.03 -1.09 -14.42
C GLN A 214 4.25 0.07 -15.41
N ALA A 215 5.25 -0.02 -16.28
CA ALA A 215 5.50 0.99 -17.29
C ALA A 215 4.36 1.10 -18.32
N THR A 216 3.72 -0.02 -18.67
CA THR A 216 2.57 -0.04 -19.57
C THR A 216 1.37 0.63 -18.91
N PHE A 217 1.06 0.26 -17.66
CA PHE A 217 0.02 0.91 -16.87
C PHE A 217 0.24 2.42 -16.74
N SER A 218 1.42 2.82 -16.29
CA SER A 218 1.73 4.23 -16.00
C SER A 218 1.64 5.12 -17.25
N ARG A 219 2.10 4.63 -18.41
CA ARG A 219 1.91 5.33 -19.69
C ARG A 219 0.45 5.37 -20.12
N GLY A 220 -0.28 4.26 -19.95
CA GLY A 220 -1.70 4.18 -20.25
C GLY A 220 -2.50 5.23 -19.48
N LEU A 221 -2.34 5.26 -18.16
CA LEU A 221 -3.04 6.20 -17.28
C LEU A 221 -2.70 7.67 -17.60
N LEU A 222 -1.40 7.98 -17.74
CA LEU A 222 -0.95 9.34 -18.02
C LEU A 222 -1.24 9.81 -19.46
N SER A 223 -1.74 8.92 -20.32
CA SER A 223 -2.17 9.25 -21.69
C SER A 223 -3.66 9.56 -21.80
N LEU A 224 -4.45 9.34 -20.74
CA LEU A 224 -5.87 9.65 -20.73
C LEU A 224 -6.10 11.17 -20.83
N ASP A 225 -7.16 11.57 -21.55
CA ASP A 225 -7.55 12.99 -21.66
C ASP A 225 -7.78 13.63 -20.28
N LYS A 226 -8.28 12.83 -19.31
CA LYS A 226 -8.51 13.26 -17.93
C LYS A 226 -7.22 13.61 -17.16
N MET A 227 -6.05 13.19 -17.66
CA MET A 227 -4.72 13.37 -17.04
C MET A 227 -3.84 14.41 -17.75
N ARG A 228 -4.45 15.33 -18.51
CA ARG A 228 -3.74 16.37 -19.26
C ARG A 228 -2.73 17.13 -18.37
N SER A 229 -1.52 17.32 -18.89
CA SER A 229 -0.39 17.95 -18.18
C SER A 229 0.07 17.21 -16.91
N GLY A 230 -0.27 15.93 -16.78
CA GLY A 230 0.23 15.05 -15.72
C GLY A 230 -0.56 15.12 -14.41
N TYR A 231 -1.73 15.78 -14.40
CA TYR A 231 -2.66 15.85 -13.27
C TYR A 231 -4.11 15.79 -13.75
N THR A 232 -5.05 15.48 -12.85
CA THR A 232 -6.47 15.40 -13.19
C THR A 232 -7.03 16.74 -13.67
N CYS A 233 -7.90 16.72 -14.70
CA CYS A 233 -8.48 17.92 -15.31
C CYS A 233 -9.92 18.22 -14.89
N TYR A 234 -10.41 17.56 -13.84
CA TYR A 234 -11.70 17.82 -13.21
C TYR A 234 -11.47 18.09 -11.72
N ILE A 235 -12.27 18.98 -11.13
CA ILE A 235 -12.16 19.30 -9.72
C ILE A 235 -12.58 18.05 -8.93
N ASN A 236 -11.70 17.58 -8.06
CA ASN A 236 -12.00 16.60 -7.04
C ASN A 236 -11.16 16.93 -5.79
N ASP A 237 -11.41 16.23 -4.69
CA ASP A 237 -10.61 16.41 -3.49
C ASP A 237 -9.15 15.92 -3.69
N VAL A 238 -8.24 16.43 -2.86
CA VAL A 238 -6.79 16.27 -3.01
C VAL A 238 -6.30 14.83 -2.90
N GLU A 239 -7.04 13.94 -2.24
CA GLU A 239 -6.70 12.51 -2.28
C GLU A 239 -6.92 12.00 -3.70
N HIS A 240 -8.17 11.91 -4.14
CA HIS A 240 -8.54 11.28 -5.40
C HIS A 240 -7.94 11.99 -6.62
N SER A 241 -7.85 13.33 -6.61
CA SER A 241 -7.27 14.09 -7.73
C SER A 241 -5.76 13.87 -7.90
N ALA A 242 -5.06 13.52 -6.82
CA ALA A 242 -3.61 13.32 -6.82
C ALA A 242 -3.18 11.87 -7.07
N GLU A 243 -4.04 10.90 -6.76
CA GLU A 243 -3.73 9.48 -6.84
C GLU A 243 -3.21 9.04 -8.20
N PRO A 244 -3.90 9.31 -9.32
CA PRO A 244 -3.43 8.88 -10.64
C PRO A 244 -2.02 9.38 -10.97
N SER A 245 -1.69 10.62 -10.59
CA SER A 245 -0.36 11.20 -10.82
C SER A 245 0.70 10.59 -9.90
N ALA A 246 0.40 10.53 -8.59
CA ALA A 246 1.33 10.03 -7.59
C ALA A 246 1.68 8.56 -7.84
N ASP A 247 0.68 7.74 -8.14
CA ASP A 247 0.81 6.29 -8.28
C ASP A 247 1.23 5.83 -9.67
N ALA A 248 1.09 6.65 -10.72
CA ALA A 248 1.71 6.35 -12.02
C ALA A 248 3.19 6.77 -12.06
N LEU A 249 3.55 7.90 -11.46
CA LEU A 249 4.89 8.48 -11.60
C LEU A 249 5.89 7.93 -10.58
N THR A 250 5.51 7.85 -9.30
CA THR A 250 6.42 7.44 -8.22
C THR A 250 7.05 6.06 -8.44
N PRO A 251 6.29 4.98 -8.73
CA PRO A 251 6.92 3.68 -8.98
C PRO A 251 7.87 3.72 -10.18
N MET A 252 7.52 4.45 -11.24
CA MET A 252 8.38 4.57 -12.43
C MET A 252 9.68 5.32 -12.13
N MET A 253 9.64 6.33 -11.26
CA MET A 253 10.86 6.99 -10.80
C MET A 253 11.76 6.05 -9.98
N HIS A 254 11.22 5.07 -9.25
CA HIS A 254 12.03 4.05 -8.59
C HIS A 254 12.57 3.00 -9.56
N ILE A 255 11.76 2.56 -10.52
CA ILE A 255 12.10 1.51 -11.48
C ILE A 255 13.14 2.01 -12.51
N ASP A 256 12.94 3.23 -13.01
CA ASP A 256 13.68 3.82 -14.13
C ASP A 256 14.07 5.28 -13.80
N PRO A 257 14.96 5.48 -12.81
CA PRO A 257 15.25 6.80 -12.22
C PRO A 257 15.88 7.80 -13.19
N GLU A 258 16.57 7.33 -14.24
CA GLU A 258 17.26 8.16 -15.22
C GLU A 258 16.35 8.61 -16.37
N ASN A 259 15.10 8.15 -16.40
CA ASN A 259 14.19 8.47 -17.46
C ASN A 259 13.63 9.89 -17.34
N LYS A 260 13.95 10.70 -18.34
CA LYS A 260 13.57 12.11 -18.42
C LYS A 260 12.07 12.34 -18.51
N GLU A 261 11.32 11.39 -19.06
CA GLU A 261 9.85 11.47 -19.16
C GLU A 261 9.23 11.61 -17.75
N TRP A 262 9.65 10.77 -16.81
CA TRP A 262 9.10 10.74 -15.46
C TRP A 262 9.50 11.96 -14.65
N SER A 263 10.76 12.37 -14.74
CA SER A 263 11.25 13.56 -14.04
C SER A 263 10.61 14.85 -14.56
N GLN A 264 10.41 15.00 -15.87
CA GLN A 264 9.73 16.18 -16.44
C GLN A 264 8.27 16.27 -15.97
N LYS A 265 7.55 15.14 -15.94
CA LYS A 265 6.18 15.11 -15.40
C LYS A 265 6.13 15.42 -13.91
N ALA A 266 7.10 14.95 -13.13
CA ALA A 266 7.23 15.31 -11.71
C ALA A 266 7.52 16.80 -11.51
N LEU A 267 8.38 17.40 -12.32
CA LEU A 267 8.68 18.84 -12.27
C LEU A 267 7.45 19.69 -12.62
N ARG A 268 6.62 19.24 -13.57
CA ARG A 268 5.38 19.94 -13.92
C ARG A 268 4.42 20.10 -12.73
N LEU A 269 4.38 19.13 -11.81
CA LEU A 269 3.57 19.25 -10.58
C LEU A 269 4.13 20.32 -9.64
N GLY A 270 5.45 20.52 -9.62
CA GLY A 270 6.10 21.61 -8.88
C GLY A 270 5.76 22.98 -9.45
N GLU A 271 5.76 23.12 -10.78
CA GLU A 271 5.32 24.35 -11.48
C GLU A 271 3.86 24.68 -11.15
N LEU A 272 2.96 23.69 -11.22
CA LEU A 272 1.55 23.87 -10.87
C LEU A 272 1.37 24.27 -9.40
N MET A 273 2.16 23.69 -8.50
CA MET A 273 2.18 24.08 -7.09
C MET A 273 2.58 25.55 -6.94
N GLU A 274 3.70 25.96 -7.55
CA GLU A 274 4.25 27.32 -7.43
C GLU A 274 3.35 28.38 -8.06
N GLU A 275 2.84 28.13 -9.26
CA GLU A 275 2.13 29.13 -10.07
C GLU A 275 0.62 29.17 -9.79
N PHE A 276 0.02 28.04 -9.40
CA PHE A 276 -1.43 27.89 -9.43
C PHE A 276 -2.04 27.42 -8.11
N TRP A 277 -1.67 26.23 -7.61
CA TRP A 277 -2.33 25.60 -6.46
C TRP A 277 -2.07 26.30 -5.12
N THR A 278 -0.95 27.02 -5.00
CA THR A 278 -0.57 27.72 -3.78
C THR A 278 -0.60 29.23 -3.92
N GLY A 279 -0.60 29.93 -2.78
CA GLY A 279 -0.47 31.38 -2.70
C GLY A 279 0.04 31.80 -1.32
N ILE A 280 0.33 33.10 -1.16
CA ILE A 280 0.70 33.67 0.13
C ILE A 280 -0.57 34.00 0.91
N ASN A 281 -0.74 33.37 2.07
CA ASN A 281 -1.87 33.58 2.96
C ASN A 281 -1.76 34.94 3.69
N GLU A 282 -2.80 35.37 4.40
CA GLU A 282 -2.85 36.66 5.11
C GLU A 282 -1.82 36.75 6.25
N ARG A 283 -1.21 35.63 6.63
CA ARG A 283 -0.10 35.55 7.59
C ARG A 283 1.28 35.62 6.93
N GLY A 284 1.36 35.77 5.61
CA GLY A 284 2.61 35.88 4.87
C GLY A 284 3.29 34.56 4.53
N PHE A 285 2.59 33.43 4.65
CA PHE A 285 3.14 32.09 4.42
C PHE A 285 2.59 31.44 3.14
N LEU A 286 3.40 30.60 2.47
CA LEU A 286 2.98 29.87 1.26
C LEU A 286 2.08 28.68 1.62
N GLN A 287 0.87 28.65 1.08
CA GLN A 287 -0.14 27.65 1.44
C GLN A 287 -0.94 27.21 0.21
N PHE A 288 -1.36 25.94 0.20
CA PHE A 288 -2.38 25.47 -0.75
C PHE A 288 -3.72 26.15 -0.51
N LYS A 289 -4.39 26.51 -1.61
CA LYS A 289 -5.62 27.32 -1.58
C LYS A 289 -6.87 26.53 -1.24
N SER A 290 -6.91 25.23 -1.58
CA SER A 290 -8.10 24.39 -1.43
C SER A 290 -7.71 22.92 -1.32
N THR A 291 -8.55 22.12 -0.67
CA THR A 291 -8.52 20.65 -0.79
C THR A 291 -9.17 20.14 -2.06
N TYR A 292 -9.80 21.01 -2.88
CA TYR A 292 -10.49 20.63 -4.10
C TYR A 292 -9.95 21.43 -5.29
N TYR A 293 -9.26 20.76 -6.20
CA TYR A 293 -8.68 21.40 -7.37
C TYR A 293 -8.39 20.39 -8.48
N SER A 294 -7.93 20.94 -9.60
CA SER A 294 -7.49 20.23 -10.79
C SER A 294 -6.26 20.94 -11.36
N VAL A 295 -5.80 20.52 -12.54
CA VAL A 295 -4.68 21.13 -13.24
C VAL A 295 -4.86 22.63 -13.57
N ASP A 296 -6.09 23.10 -13.76
CA ASP A 296 -6.38 24.46 -14.24
C ASP A 296 -7.52 25.18 -13.49
N SER A 297 -8.11 24.53 -12.47
CA SER A 297 -9.23 25.07 -11.70
C SER A 297 -9.09 24.75 -10.20
N ILE A 298 -9.50 25.68 -9.34
CA ILE A 298 -9.54 25.53 -7.87
C ILE A 298 -10.97 25.79 -7.41
N SER A 299 -11.49 24.97 -6.51
CA SER A 299 -12.85 25.15 -5.98
C SER A 299 -13.00 26.52 -5.30
N PRO A 300 -14.04 27.31 -5.65
CA PRO A 300 -14.29 28.60 -5.02
C PRO A 300 -15.03 28.46 -3.67
N GLU A 301 -15.45 27.25 -3.30
CA GLU A 301 -16.27 27.00 -2.12
C GLU A 301 -15.48 27.27 -0.83
N PRO A 302 -15.94 28.16 0.07
CA PRO A 302 -15.23 28.46 1.31
C PRO A 302 -15.00 27.22 2.20
N LYS A 303 -15.90 26.24 2.11
CA LYS A 303 -15.79 24.99 2.87
C LYS A 303 -14.52 24.20 2.50
N THR A 304 -14.10 24.22 1.23
CA THR A 304 -12.94 23.45 0.74
C THR A 304 -11.63 24.25 0.81
N ALA A 305 -11.68 25.53 1.17
CA ALA A 305 -10.54 26.44 1.20
C ALA A 305 -9.54 26.13 2.34
N CYS A 306 -8.80 25.03 2.21
CA CYS A 306 -7.85 24.55 3.21
C CYS A 306 -6.59 23.96 2.57
N GLY A 307 -5.42 24.31 3.11
CA GLY A 307 -4.25 23.45 3.02
C GLY A 307 -4.36 22.31 4.03
N SER A 308 -3.97 21.09 3.67
CA SER A 308 -4.16 19.88 4.50
C SER A 308 -2.93 18.98 4.48
N VAL A 309 -2.83 18.08 5.46
CA VAL A 309 -1.73 17.09 5.55
C VAL A 309 -1.73 16.06 4.43
N TYR A 310 -2.77 16.04 3.57
CA TYR A 310 -2.85 15.23 2.36
C TYR A 310 -2.12 15.83 1.16
N HIS A 311 -1.85 17.14 1.14
CA HIS A 311 -1.23 17.81 0.00
C HIS A 311 0.16 17.31 -0.41
N PRO A 312 1.00 16.70 0.46
CA PRO A 312 2.22 16.03 -0.01
C PRO A 312 1.94 14.97 -1.08
N ARG A 313 0.74 14.38 -1.13
CA ARG A 313 0.30 13.44 -2.16
C ARG A 313 0.37 14.04 -3.56
N THR A 314 -0.10 15.29 -3.71
CA THR A 314 -0.15 16.00 -5.01
C THR A 314 1.23 16.19 -5.61
N VAL A 315 2.23 16.40 -4.77
CA VAL A 315 3.62 16.64 -5.18
C VAL A 315 4.54 15.48 -4.82
N GLN A 316 4.00 14.29 -4.57
CA GLN A 316 4.77 13.12 -4.14
C GLN A 316 5.92 12.78 -5.12
N PRO A 317 5.70 12.72 -6.45
CA PRO A 317 6.79 12.50 -7.41
C PRO A 317 7.83 13.63 -7.39
N THR A 318 7.40 14.87 -7.19
CA THR A 318 8.26 16.06 -7.13
C THR A 318 9.12 16.06 -5.87
N LEU A 319 8.59 15.62 -4.73
CA LEU A 319 9.34 15.43 -3.49
C LEU A 319 10.43 14.37 -3.67
N LEU A 320 10.13 13.26 -4.37
CA LEU A 320 11.13 12.23 -4.70
C LEU A 320 12.21 12.77 -5.65
N TYR A 321 11.82 13.58 -6.65
CA TYR A 321 12.77 14.24 -7.54
C TYR A 321 13.71 15.17 -6.75
N TRP A 322 13.14 16.02 -5.88
CA TRP A 322 13.90 16.93 -5.03
C TRP A 322 14.86 16.19 -4.11
N GLN A 323 14.42 15.11 -3.47
CA GLN A 323 15.27 14.29 -2.60
C GLN A 323 16.52 13.77 -3.33
N ARG A 324 16.38 13.37 -4.60
CA ARG A 324 17.47 12.76 -5.36
C ARG A 324 18.42 13.76 -5.99
N THR A 325 17.93 14.95 -6.31
CA THR A 325 18.67 15.95 -7.10
C THR A 325 19.16 17.12 -6.27
N GLY A 326 18.51 17.41 -5.14
CA GLY A 326 18.77 18.64 -4.37
C GLY A 326 18.41 19.91 -5.15
N ASP A 327 17.45 19.82 -6.08
CA ASP A 327 17.03 20.95 -6.92
C ASP A 327 16.73 22.21 -6.09
N LYS A 328 17.36 23.33 -6.47
CA LYS A 328 17.34 24.57 -5.69
C LYS A 328 16.06 25.38 -5.84
N GLN A 329 15.34 25.25 -6.94
CA GLN A 329 14.04 25.88 -7.09
C GLN A 329 13.02 25.15 -6.20
N LEU A 330 13.03 23.81 -6.24
CA LEU A 330 12.20 22.99 -5.38
C LEU A 330 12.54 23.17 -3.90
N GLU A 331 13.83 23.31 -3.55
CA GLU A 331 14.26 23.63 -2.18
C GLU A 331 13.61 24.93 -1.69
N LYS A 332 13.61 26.00 -2.49
CA LYS A 332 12.97 27.27 -2.14
C LYS A 332 11.44 27.11 -1.98
N LEU A 333 10.80 26.40 -2.91
CA LEU A 333 9.35 26.19 -2.89
C LEU A 333 8.90 25.40 -1.66
N PHE A 334 9.53 24.25 -1.41
CA PHE A 334 9.14 23.36 -0.31
C PHE A 334 9.52 23.92 1.06
N THR A 335 10.63 24.65 1.19
CA THR A 335 10.96 25.33 2.45
C THR A 335 9.94 26.42 2.79
N ALA A 336 9.55 27.25 1.82
CA ALA A 336 8.53 28.27 2.01
C ALA A 336 7.17 27.65 2.39
N TRP A 337 6.81 26.50 1.81
CA TRP A 337 5.59 25.78 2.19
C TRP A 337 5.69 25.13 3.58
N MET A 338 6.83 24.52 3.93
CA MET A 338 7.03 23.89 5.24
C MET A 338 7.09 24.90 6.38
N ASP A 339 7.53 26.14 6.13
CA ASP A 339 7.48 27.22 7.11
C ASP A 339 6.06 27.48 7.64
N THR A 340 5.05 27.36 6.76
CA THR A 340 3.62 27.41 7.12
C THR A 340 3.24 26.36 8.15
N TRP A 341 3.73 25.13 7.98
CA TRP A 341 3.41 24.01 8.87
C TRP A 341 4.19 24.07 10.19
N VAL A 342 5.43 24.57 10.17
CA VAL A 342 6.21 24.84 11.38
C VAL A 342 5.51 25.91 12.23
N ASP A 343 5.09 27.03 11.62
CA ASP A 343 4.32 28.07 12.30
C ASP A 343 3.00 27.52 12.89
N ALA A 344 2.19 26.88 12.04
CA ALA A 344 0.90 26.33 12.45
C ALA A 344 1.02 25.32 13.59
N THR A 345 2.11 24.54 13.62
CA THR A 345 2.39 23.60 14.70
C THR A 345 2.69 24.32 16.02
N ALA A 346 3.49 25.38 15.99
CA ALA A 346 3.91 26.11 17.18
C ALA A 346 2.74 26.83 17.88
N ARG A 347 1.75 27.29 17.13
CA ARG A 347 0.60 28.04 17.67
C ARG A 347 -0.35 27.17 18.50
N ALA A 348 -0.78 27.70 19.64
CA ALA A 348 -1.99 27.25 20.33
C ALA A 348 -3.15 28.14 19.90
N GLU A 349 -4.02 27.62 19.04
CA GLU A 349 -5.09 28.38 18.40
C GLU A 349 -6.30 27.47 18.17
N ARG A 350 -7.52 28.00 18.34
CA ARG A 350 -8.78 27.23 18.19
C ARG A 350 -8.83 25.91 18.97
N GLY A 351 -8.24 25.90 20.17
CA GLY A 351 -8.20 24.72 21.04
C GLY A 351 -7.14 23.67 20.66
N LYS A 352 -6.38 23.87 19.58
CA LYS A 352 -5.24 23.01 19.24
C LYS A 352 -4.09 23.23 20.24
N PRO A 353 -3.53 22.17 20.85
CA PRO A 353 -2.32 22.31 21.67
C PRO A 353 -1.13 22.77 20.83
N ALA A 354 -0.30 23.66 21.38
CA ALA A 354 1.00 23.99 20.79
C ALA A 354 1.87 22.73 20.66
N GLY A 355 2.58 22.61 19.54
CA GLY A 355 3.42 21.45 19.24
C GLY A 355 2.68 20.28 18.59
N ILE A 356 1.42 20.45 18.19
CA ILE A 356 0.67 19.48 17.37
C ILE A 356 0.47 20.05 15.96
N ILE A 357 0.86 19.30 14.94
CA ILE A 357 0.53 19.59 13.55
C ILE A 357 -1.00 19.45 13.37
N PRO A 358 -1.71 20.48 12.87
CA PRO A 358 -3.14 20.37 12.56
C PRO A 358 -3.38 19.48 11.33
N SER A 359 -4.59 18.96 11.13
CA SER A 359 -4.92 18.25 9.87
C SER A 359 -5.15 19.21 8.70
N ALA A 360 -5.52 20.46 8.98
CA ALA A 360 -5.73 21.50 8.00
C ALA A 360 -5.38 22.92 8.51
N ILE A 361 -5.14 23.82 7.57
CA ILE A 361 -4.94 25.26 7.75
C ILE A 361 -5.85 25.96 6.75
N HIS A 362 -6.73 26.83 7.23
CA HIS A 362 -7.73 27.51 6.42
C HIS A 362 -7.09 28.58 5.53
N TRP A 363 -7.66 28.78 4.34
CA TRP A 363 -7.24 29.76 3.35
C TRP A 363 -8.33 30.84 3.16
N PRO A 364 -7.98 32.14 3.03
CA PRO A 364 -6.63 32.71 3.01
C PRO A 364 -6.10 33.15 4.39
N ASP A 365 -6.88 33.06 5.47
CA ASP A 365 -6.52 33.66 6.76
C ASP A 365 -5.40 32.93 7.54
N GLY A 366 -5.05 31.70 7.14
CA GLY A 366 -4.03 30.88 7.79
C GLY A 366 -4.42 30.38 9.19
N GLN A 367 -5.72 30.40 9.52
CA GLN A 367 -6.23 29.87 10.80
C GLN A 367 -6.11 28.35 10.86
N ILE A 368 -5.98 27.82 12.08
CA ILE A 368 -5.90 26.37 12.31
C ILE A 368 -7.25 25.70 12.01
N GLY A 369 -7.24 24.57 11.31
CA GLY A 369 -8.44 23.79 10.96
C GLY A 369 -9.09 24.26 9.66
N GLY A 370 -10.41 24.06 9.55
CA GLY A 370 -11.25 24.57 8.47
C GLY A 370 -12.49 25.26 9.04
N VAL A 371 -13.62 25.20 8.35
CA VAL A 371 -14.89 25.81 8.79
C VAL A 371 -15.56 25.08 9.96
N GLY A 372 -15.14 23.84 10.26
CA GLY A 372 -15.66 23.08 11.40
C GLY A 372 -15.30 23.70 12.75
N GLU A 373 -16.17 23.57 13.76
CA GLU A 373 -15.99 24.16 15.11
C GLU A 373 -14.69 23.66 15.78
N ASN A 374 -14.39 22.38 15.63
CA ASN A 374 -13.24 21.72 16.24
C ASN A 374 -12.05 21.67 15.28
N TRP A 375 -10.86 22.06 15.74
CA TRP A 375 -9.65 22.07 14.91
C TRP A 375 -9.27 20.70 14.30
N TRP A 376 -9.65 19.60 14.98
CA TRP A 376 -9.37 18.24 14.57
C TRP A 376 -10.39 17.68 13.56
N ASP A 377 -11.49 18.38 13.31
CA ASP A 377 -12.46 18.08 12.24
C ASP A 377 -12.69 19.34 11.41
N PRO A 378 -11.86 19.56 10.38
CA PRO A 378 -11.90 20.78 9.59
C PRO A 378 -13.19 20.94 8.77
N LYS A 379 -13.95 19.86 8.53
CA LYS A 379 -15.13 19.83 7.65
C LYS A 379 -14.87 20.40 6.24
N ASN A 380 -13.69 20.12 5.70
CA ASN A 380 -13.19 20.64 4.41
C ASN A 380 -13.45 19.71 3.21
N HIS A 381 -14.64 19.09 3.20
CA HIS A 381 -15.10 18.16 2.16
C HIS A 381 -16.49 18.58 1.66
N GLU A 382 -16.81 18.31 0.40
CA GLU A 382 -18.12 18.62 -0.17
C GLU A 382 -19.18 17.60 0.24
N LEU A 383 -18.85 16.30 0.23
CA LEU A 383 -19.79 15.21 0.49
C LEU A 383 -19.98 14.95 1.99
N GLU A 384 -21.22 15.06 2.50
CA GLU A 384 -21.55 14.81 3.91
C GLU A 384 -21.27 13.38 4.40
N PHE A 385 -21.01 12.41 3.51
CA PHE A 385 -20.68 11.03 3.88
C PHE A 385 -19.17 10.77 3.99
N ASP A 386 -18.32 11.64 3.44
CA ASP A 386 -16.85 11.54 3.53
C ASP A 386 -16.32 12.26 4.79
N THR A 387 -16.91 11.94 5.94
CA THR A 387 -16.69 12.76 7.15
C THR A 387 -15.35 12.49 7.84
N HIS A 388 -14.54 11.52 7.38
CA HIS A 388 -13.40 11.02 8.16
C HIS A 388 -12.03 11.26 7.53
N LEU A 389 -11.93 11.42 6.21
CA LEU A 389 -10.64 11.47 5.51
C LEU A 389 -9.71 12.56 6.07
N TYR A 390 -10.26 13.77 6.27
CA TYR A 390 -9.52 14.94 6.75
C TYR A 390 -9.53 15.14 8.27
N ARG A 391 -10.17 14.23 9.02
CA ARG A 391 -10.18 14.28 10.50
C ARG A 391 -8.83 13.86 11.06
N TRP A 392 -8.33 14.63 12.01
CA TRP A 392 -7.03 14.38 12.64
C TRP A 392 -6.99 12.98 13.32
N PRO A 393 -5.93 12.18 13.14
CA PRO A 393 -4.63 12.55 12.55
C PRO A 393 -4.57 12.50 11.02
N SER A 394 -5.53 11.91 10.31
CA SER A 394 -5.55 11.88 8.83
C SER A 394 -4.22 11.33 8.24
N ALA A 395 -3.81 11.78 7.05
CA ALA A 395 -2.56 11.41 6.38
C ALA A 395 -1.28 12.07 7.00
N MET A 396 -1.25 12.27 8.31
CA MET A 396 -0.12 12.88 9.04
C MET A 396 1.27 12.32 8.67
N PRO A 397 1.46 11.01 8.44
CA PRO A 397 2.77 10.48 8.05
C PRO A 397 3.35 11.13 6.78
N MET A 398 2.51 11.53 5.82
CA MET A 398 2.97 12.20 4.59
C MET A 398 3.62 13.56 4.92
N MET A 399 2.96 14.35 5.76
CA MET A 399 3.47 15.65 6.20
C MET A 399 4.72 15.51 7.08
N LEU A 400 4.73 14.56 8.01
CA LEU A 400 5.89 14.30 8.87
C LEU A 400 7.14 13.88 8.07
N ASN A 401 6.98 12.99 7.07
CA ASN A 401 8.07 12.63 6.18
C ASN A 401 8.53 13.82 5.32
N THR A 402 7.63 14.70 4.90
CA THR A 402 7.97 15.90 4.12
C THR A 402 8.78 16.91 4.95
N LEU A 403 8.41 17.13 6.21
CA LEU A 403 9.19 17.93 7.16
C LEU A 403 10.57 17.32 7.42
N LEU A 404 10.64 15.99 7.57
CA LEU A 404 11.92 15.29 7.76
C LEU A 404 12.81 15.38 6.52
N LEU A 405 12.26 15.22 5.31
CA LEU A 405 12.98 15.44 4.05
C LEU A 405 13.51 16.88 3.97
N THR A 406 12.69 17.85 4.35
CA THR A 406 13.10 19.27 4.33
C THR A 406 14.26 19.53 5.28
N ASN A 407 14.23 18.96 6.49
CA ASN A 407 15.40 18.97 7.37
C ASN A 407 16.61 18.25 6.76
N HIS A 408 16.40 17.08 6.15
CA HIS A 408 17.49 16.30 5.56
C HIS A 408 18.23 17.07 4.46
N ILE A 409 17.51 17.83 3.62
CA ILE A 409 18.12 18.62 2.55
C ILE A 409 18.75 19.90 3.10
N THR A 410 18.03 20.65 3.93
CA THR A 410 18.46 21.99 4.38
C THR A 410 19.39 21.99 5.59
N GLN A 411 19.38 20.91 6.36
CA GLN A 411 19.99 20.81 7.69
C GLN A 411 19.44 21.81 8.72
N ASP A 412 18.34 22.51 8.43
CA ASP A 412 17.74 23.47 9.35
C ASP A 412 16.92 22.74 10.44
N PRO A 413 17.29 22.88 11.73
CA PRO A 413 16.62 22.19 12.82
C PRO A 413 15.17 22.65 13.06
N LYS A 414 14.72 23.79 12.49
CA LYS A 414 13.34 24.25 12.67
C LYS A 414 12.32 23.24 12.14
N TYR A 415 12.63 22.54 11.04
CA TYR A 415 11.75 21.54 10.45
C TYR A 415 11.65 20.25 11.28
N LEU A 416 12.56 20.03 12.24
CA LEU A 416 12.44 18.93 13.20
C LEU A 416 11.56 19.29 14.41
N GLN A 417 11.29 20.57 14.66
CA GLN A 417 10.51 20.99 15.84
C GLN A 417 9.11 20.36 15.88
N PRO A 418 8.32 20.32 14.78
CA PRO A 418 7.03 19.63 14.79
C PRO A 418 7.12 18.15 15.13
N ILE A 419 8.14 17.46 14.60
CA ILE A 419 8.38 16.04 14.86
C ILE A 419 8.75 15.84 16.34
N TRP A 420 9.66 16.63 16.87
CA TRP A 420 10.11 16.51 18.26
C TRP A 420 9.03 16.87 19.27
N SER A 421 8.19 17.87 18.98
CA SER A 421 7.08 18.23 19.87
C SER A 421 6.06 17.09 19.94
N MET A 422 5.67 16.50 18.80
CA MET A 422 4.75 15.36 18.78
C MET A 422 5.38 14.10 19.41
N ALA A 423 6.68 13.84 19.20
CA ALA A 423 7.38 12.72 19.81
C ALA A 423 7.42 12.85 21.33
N LYS A 424 7.69 14.07 21.84
CA LYS A 424 7.62 14.37 23.27
C LYS A 424 6.22 14.10 23.83
N ILE A 425 5.17 14.54 23.15
CA ILE A 425 3.77 14.35 23.58
C ILE A 425 3.40 12.87 23.61
N ARG A 426 3.80 12.09 22.60
CA ARG A 426 3.60 10.63 22.58
C ARG A 426 4.32 9.95 23.74
N LEU A 427 5.57 10.33 23.98
CA LEU A 427 6.37 9.74 25.05
C LEU A 427 5.78 10.05 26.43
N GLU A 428 5.37 11.30 26.66
CA GLU A 428 4.67 11.70 27.89
C GLU A 428 3.39 10.89 28.13
N TYR A 429 2.60 10.66 27.06
CA TYR A 429 1.39 9.85 27.13
C TYR A 429 1.69 8.39 27.49
N LEU A 430 2.70 7.78 26.88
CA LEU A 430 3.09 6.40 27.15
C LEU A 430 3.63 6.22 28.58
N GLN A 431 4.36 7.21 29.09
CA GLN A 431 4.91 7.19 30.45
C GLN A 431 3.85 7.45 31.51
N ASN A 432 2.84 8.27 31.21
CA ASN A 432 1.78 8.66 32.14
C ASN A 432 0.41 8.59 31.47
N PRO A 433 -0.10 7.40 31.13
CA PRO A 433 -1.38 7.28 30.46
C PRO A 433 -2.50 7.77 31.40
N PRO A 434 -3.43 8.60 30.90
CA PRO A 434 -4.53 9.11 31.71
C PRO A 434 -5.47 7.98 32.12
N LYS A 435 -6.05 8.09 33.33
CA LYS A 435 -6.99 7.10 33.88
C LYS A 435 -8.35 7.08 33.17
N GLN A 436 -8.71 8.17 32.50
CA GLN A 436 -9.96 8.34 31.76
C GLN A 436 -9.66 8.56 30.28
N LEU A 437 -10.66 8.28 29.45
CA LEU A 437 -10.56 8.56 28.01
C LEU A 437 -10.29 10.05 27.78
N PRO A 438 -9.20 10.40 27.06
CA PRO A 438 -8.85 11.79 26.81
C PRO A 438 -9.92 12.52 25.99
N THR A 439 -10.22 13.77 26.38
CA THR A 439 -11.12 14.64 25.61
C THR A 439 -10.57 14.89 24.20
N PRO A 440 -11.35 14.71 23.12
CA PRO A 440 -10.94 15.01 21.75
C PRO A 440 -10.33 16.41 21.60
N GLY A 441 -9.24 16.51 20.84
CA GLY A 441 -8.49 17.74 20.64
C GLY A 441 -7.53 18.12 21.78
N SER A 442 -7.58 17.47 22.93
CA SER A 442 -6.63 17.72 24.03
C SER A 442 -5.23 17.15 23.73
N LYS A 443 -4.20 17.65 24.43
CA LYS A 443 -2.83 17.13 24.33
C LYS A 443 -2.74 15.62 24.61
N ALA A 444 -3.45 15.14 25.62
CA ALA A 444 -3.49 13.72 25.99
C ALA A 444 -4.17 12.86 24.92
N TRP A 445 -5.23 13.38 24.29
CA TRP A 445 -5.89 12.73 23.15
C TRP A 445 -5.00 12.69 21.92
N CYS A 446 -4.22 13.74 21.66
CA CYS A 446 -3.21 13.68 20.63
C CYS A 446 -2.18 12.58 20.96
N GLY A 447 -1.62 12.58 22.17
CA GLY A 447 -0.65 11.58 22.63
C GLY A 447 -1.11 10.12 22.45
N SER A 448 -2.39 9.84 22.67
CA SER A 448 -2.94 8.48 22.48
C SER A 448 -2.92 8.02 21.02
N LYS A 449 -3.04 8.95 20.07
CA LYS A 449 -3.08 8.66 18.63
C LYS A 449 -1.72 8.74 17.94
N LEU A 450 -0.67 9.28 18.56
CA LEU A 450 0.62 9.59 17.93
C LEU A 450 1.58 8.42 17.66
N GLY A 451 1.14 7.16 17.71
CA GLY A 451 2.02 5.99 17.48
C GLY A 451 2.70 6.00 16.10
N MET A 452 2.07 6.61 15.11
CA MET A 452 2.61 6.74 13.74
C MET A 452 3.92 7.53 13.63
N ILE A 453 4.40 8.20 14.70
CA ILE A 453 5.65 8.96 14.67
C ILE A 453 6.91 8.09 14.74
N SER A 454 6.78 6.85 15.24
CA SER A 454 7.93 5.97 15.48
C SER A 454 8.74 5.67 14.20
N PRO A 455 8.12 5.32 13.04
CA PRO A 455 8.86 5.16 11.79
C PRO A 455 9.63 6.41 11.33
N ILE A 456 9.10 7.61 11.59
CA ILE A 456 9.77 8.89 11.24
C ILE A 456 11.01 9.10 12.11
N ILE A 457 10.92 8.80 13.41
CA ILE A 457 12.08 8.84 14.32
C ILE A 457 13.11 7.79 13.92
N ALA A 458 12.69 6.58 13.53
CA ALA A 458 13.57 5.55 13.02
C ALA A 458 14.35 6.02 11.78
N LYS A 459 13.67 6.62 10.78
CA LYS A 459 14.34 7.21 9.60
C LYS A 459 15.37 8.27 10.01
N TYR A 460 14.99 9.21 10.89
CA TYR A 460 15.89 10.28 11.34
C TYR A 460 17.17 9.72 11.98
N ILE A 461 17.07 8.73 12.86
CA ILE A 461 18.25 8.13 13.51
C ILE A 461 19.10 7.35 12.49
N MET A 462 18.48 6.58 11.59
CA MET A 462 19.21 5.84 10.55
C MET A 462 19.99 6.74 9.59
N LEU A 463 19.58 8.01 9.44
CA LEU A 463 20.28 9.02 8.65
C LEU A 463 21.39 9.75 9.42
N GLY A 464 21.73 9.30 10.64
CA GLY A 464 22.76 9.90 11.50
C GLY A 464 22.22 10.94 12.49
N GLY A 465 20.90 11.02 12.65
CA GLY A 465 20.25 11.89 13.63
C GLY A 465 20.49 11.46 15.09
N THR A 466 20.13 12.34 16.02
CA THR A 466 20.27 12.08 17.47
C THR A 466 19.31 10.99 17.95
N THR A 467 19.71 10.26 19.00
CA THR A 467 18.92 9.17 19.61
C THR A 467 17.93 9.64 20.67
N LYS A 468 17.63 10.96 20.74
CA LYS A 468 16.85 11.62 21.80
C LYS A 468 15.49 10.97 22.10
N TYR A 469 14.86 10.34 21.11
CA TYR A 469 13.55 9.67 21.24
C TYR A 469 13.60 8.16 20.95
N ASN A 470 14.77 7.52 21.09
CA ASN A 470 14.94 6.09 20.84
C ASN A 470 14.02 5.20 21.70
N GLN A 471 13.54 5.70 22.85
CA GLN A 471 12.54 4.97 23.65
C GLN A 471 11.23 4.71 22.87
N LEU A 472 10.82 5.62 21.99
CA LEU A 472 9.62 5.41 21.15
C LEU A 472 9.80 4.25 20.18
N ILE A 473 11.03 3.98 19.75
CA ILE A 473 11.32 2.84 18.87
C ILE A 473 11.07 1.54 19.62
N LYS A 474 11.46 1.46 20.89
CA LYS A 474 11.24 0.25 21.70
C LYS A 474 9.76 -0.06 21.96
N THR A 475 8.88 0.93 21.88
CA THR A 475 7.46 0.77 22.25
C THR A 475 6.53 0.73 21.04
N ASP A 476 6.78 1.54 20.01
CA ASP A 476 5.85 1.77 18.89
C ASP A 476 6.46 1.41 17.51
N ALA A 477 7.73 0.98 17.41
CA ALA A 477 8.34 0.73 16.10
C ALA A 477 7.80 -0.53 15.42
N ASN A 478 7.85 -0.51 14.09
CA ASN A 478 7.61 -1.70 13.30
C ASN A 478 8.71 -2.77 13.53
N PRO A 479 8.43 -4.04 13.21
CA PRO A 479 9.34 -5.15 13.48
C PRO A 479 10.75 -4.97 12.90
N TYR A 480 10.88 -4.37 11.71
CA TYR A 480 12.18 -4.15 11.08
C TYR A 480 13.00 -3.08 11.79
N ALA A 481 12.39 -1.96 12.16
CA ALA A 481 13.06 -0.93 12.94
C ALA A 481 13.48 -1.48 14.33
N THR A 482 12.61 -2.23 15.02
CA THR A 482 12.97 -2.89 16.29
C THR A 482 14.19 -3.80 16.13
N PHE A 483 14.24 -4.61 15.07
CA PHE A 483 15.41 -5.42 14.72
C PHE A 483 16.66 -4.56 14.54
N ARG A 484 16.58 -3.49 13.74
CA ARG A 484 17.73 -2.63 13.43
C ARG A 484 18.30 -1.90 14.65
N PHE A 485 17.46 -1.54 15.63
CA PHE A 485 17.89 -0.76 16.79
C PHE A 485 18.23 -1.60 18.02
N ASN A 486 17.57 -2.75 18.20
CA ASN A 486 17.76 -3.60 19.39
C ASN A 486 18.53 -4.89 19.08
N GLY A 487 18.76 -5.22 17.80
CA GLY A 487 19.32 -6.51 17.39
C GLY A 487 18.35 -7.68 17.59
N ASP A 488 17.09 -7.39 17.89
CA ASP A 488 16.08 -8.39 18.18
C ASP A 488 15.50 -8.97 16.88
N GLN A 489 15.99 -10.14 16.51
CA GLN A 489 15.57 -10.84 15.30
C GLN A 489 14.25 -11.60 15.48
N GLU A 490 13.82 -11.88 16.72
CA GLU A 490 12.66 -12.71 17.01
C GLU A 490 11.36 -12.03 16.54
N PHE A 491 11.18 -10.74 16.86
CA PHE A 491 10.03 -9.97 16.40
C PHE A 491 9.98 -9.85 14.87
N LEU A 492 11.13 -9.69 14.21
CA LEU A 492 11.20 -9.63 12.75
C LEU A 492 10.81 -10.99 12.13
N VAL A 493 11.34 -12.09 12.65
CA VAL A 493 11.01 -13.46 12.19
C VAL A 493 9.52 -13.74 12.36
N ALA A 494 8.94 -13.39 13.51
CA ALA A 494 7.52 -13.57 13.77
C ALA A 494 6.66 -12.75 12.77
N ALA A 495 7.04 -11.50 12.49
CA ALA A 495 6.35 -10.68 11.50
C ALA A 495 6.46 -11.23 10.07
N LEU A 496 7.64 -11.73 9.68
CA LEU A 496 7.85 -12.38 8.39
C LEU A 496 7.03 -13.68 8.28
N ARG A 497 6.97 -14.48 9.35
CA ARG A 497 6.15 -15.69 9.44
C ARG A 497 4.67 -15.36 9.24
N ASN A 498 4.15 -14.41 10.01
CA ASN A 498 2.74 -14.00 9.93
C ASN A 498 2.38 -13.51 8.51
N ASN A 499 3.26 -12.72 7.88
CA ASN A 499 3.06 -12.27 6.51
C ASN A 499 3.10 -13.43 5.50
N ALA A 500 4.04 -14.37 5.64
CA ALA A 500 4.12 -15.55 4.77
C ALA A 500 2.88 -16.44 4.93
N GLU A 501 2.39 -16.62 6.15
CA GLU A 501 1.16 -17.36 6.46
C GLU A 501 -0.09 -16.71 5.86
N ALA A 502 -0.20 -15.37 5.96
CA ALA A 502 -1.31 -14.62 5.38
C ALA A 502 -1.39 -14.76 3.86
N LEU A 503 -0.25 -14.71 3.18
CA LEU A 503 -0.17 -14.88 1.73
C LEU A 503 -0.24 -16.36 1.29
N ARG A 504 -0.09 -17.32 2.22
CA ARG A 504 -0.06 -18.77 1.92
C ARG A 504 -1.42 -19.33 1.59
N ILE A 505 -2.44 -18.82 2.24
CA ILE A 505 -3.82 -19.28 2.12
C ILE A 505 -4.63 -18.33 1.23
N ASN A 506 -5.81 -18.77 0.80
CA ASN A 506 -6.81 -17.92 0.14
C ASN A 506 -6.27 -17.18 -1.09
N PHE A 507 -5.40 -17.80 -1.88
CA PHE A 507 -4.88 -17.21 -3.13
C PHE A 507 -5.98 -16.61 -4.03
N PRO A 508 -7.17 -17.25 -4.20
CA PRO A 508 -8.30 -16.62 -4.91
C PRO A 508 -8.73 -15.26 -4.34
N GLY A 509 -8.69 -15.10 -3.02
CA GLY A 509 -9.03 -13.86 -2.30
C GLY A 509 -8.10 -12.68 -2.60
N TYR A 510 -6.90 -12.94 -3.16
CA TYR A 510 -5.95 -11.90 -3.61
C TYR A 510 -5.87 -11.80 -5.14
N THR A 511 -6.65 -12.62 -5.86
CA THR A 511 -6.59 -12.77 -7.32
C THR A 511 -7.99 -12.84 -7.94
N SER A 512 -8.49 -14.04 -8.25
CA SER A 512 -9.72 -14.26 -9.03
C SER A 512 -10.98 -13.68 -8.40
N GLU A 513 -11.01 -13.53 -7.07
CA GLU A 513 -12.14 -12.97 -6.34
C GLU A 513 -12.17 -11.44 -6.32
N VAL A 514 -11.00 -10.78 -6.36
CA VAL A 514 -10.88 -9.33 -6.18
C VAL A 514 -11.66 -8.56 -7.23
N ARG A 515 -12.50 -7.62 -6.81
CA ARG A 515 -13.24 -6.73 -7.72
C ARG A 515 -12.81 -5.26 -7.67
N TYR A 516 -12.26 -4.81 -6.55
CA TYR A 516 -11.71 -3.46 -6.36
C TYR A 516 -10.19 -3.58 -6.20
N THR A 517 -9.44 -3.02 -7.14
CA THR A 517 -7.99 -3.29 -7.29
C THR A 517 -7.13 -2.49 -6.29
N ASP A 518 -7.67 -1.44 -5.69
CA ASP A 518 -7.14 -0.78 -4.51
C ASP A 518 -7.29 -1.64 -3.22
N ARG A 519 -7.94 -2.80 -3.30
CA ARG A 519 -8.18 -3.75 -2.20
C ARG A 519 -7.53 -5.13 -2.40
N VAL A 520 -6.54 -5.28 -3.28
CA VAL A 520 -5.92 -6.59 -3.64
C VAL A 520 -5.54 -7.46 -2.44
N LEU A 521 -5.03 -6.90 -1.34
CA LEU A 521 -4.64 -7.66 -0.14
C LEU A 521 -5.59 -7.48 1.06
N ARG A 522 -6.83 -7.00 0.83
CA ARG A 522 -7.77 -6.64 1.91
C ARG A 522 -8.79 -7.72 2.25
N PHE A 523 -8.84 -8.83 1.51
CA PHE A 523 -9.79 -9.91 1.73
C PHE A 523 -9.79 -10.44 3.18
N SER A 524 -8.61 -10.56 3.80
CA SER A 524 -8.48 -11.08 5.17
C SER A 524 -9.12 -10.21 6.25
N VAL A 525 -9.32 -8.91 6.00
CA VAL A 525 -9.92 -7.97 6.97
C VAL A 525 -11.35 -8.39 7.35
N GLU A 526 -12.03 -9.09 6.46
CA GLU A 526 -13.40 -9.58 6.65
C GLU A 526 -13.54 -10.63 7.75
N PHE A 527 -12.43 -11.20 8.21
CA PHE A 527 -12.41 -12.21 9.27
C PHE A 527 -12.03 -11.66 10.65
N GLY A 528 -11.79 -10.35 10.74
CA GLY A 528 -11.61 -9.63 11.99
C GLY A 528 -12.92 -9.29 12.70
N ASP A 529 -12.82 -8.53 13.80
CA ASP A 529 -14.00 -8.10 14.56
C ASP A 529 -14.95 -7.25 13.71
N ASN A 530 -16.26 -7.51 13.87
CA ASN A 530 -17.33 -6.89 13.10
C ASN A 530 -17.18 -7.06 11.57
N GLY A 531 -16.56 -8.15 11.13
CA GLY A 531 -16.52 -8.58 9.73
C GLY A 531 -17.69 -9.50 9.37
N ILE A 532 -17.42 -10.56 8.60
CA ILE A 532 -18.41 -11.61 8.25
C ILE A 532 -19.09 -12.16 9.50
N TYR A 533 -18.30 -12.40 10.55
CA TYR A 533 -18.79 -12.73 11.88
C TYR A 533 -18.74 -11.51 12.83
N PRO A 534 -19.60 -11.45 13.86
CA PRO A 534 -19.57 -10.38 14.85
C PRO A 534 -18.22 -10.28 15.59
N SER A 535 -17.62 -11.44 15.88
CA SER A 535 -16.29 -11.56 16.49
C SER A 535 -15.32 -12.17 15.50
N ALA A 536 -14.04 -11.84 15.62
CA ALA A 536 -12.99 -12.43 14.81
C ALA A 536 -13.02 -13.98 14.86
N ILE A 537 -12.69 -14.61 13.74
CA ILE A 537 -12.58 -16.06 13.64
C ILE A 537 -11.39 -16.56 14.44
N ILE A 538 -11.51 -17.75 15.05
CA ILE A 538 -10.45 -18.40 15.82
C ILE A 538 -10.21 -19.81 15.25
N PRO A 539 -8.97 -20.16 14.82
CA PRO A 539 -7.79 -19.28 14.76
C PRO A 539 -7.96 -18.16 13.73
N THR A 540 -7.37 -17.00 14.01
CA THR A 540 -7.50 -15.80 13.17
C THR A 540 -6.79 -15.99 11.84
N ILE A 541 -7.47 -15.60 10.75
CA ILE A 541 -6.85 -15.51 9.42
C ILE A 541 -5.95 -14.27 9.42
N PRO A 542 -4.61 -14.42 9.31
CA PRO A 542 -3.70 -13.29 9.43
C PRO A 542 -3.81 -12.35 8.22
N GLU A 543 -3.58 -11.06 8.47
CA GLU A 543 -3.54 -10.03 7.42
C GLU A 543 -2.12 -9.89 6.84
N PRO A 544 -1.97 -9.82 5.50
CA PRO A 544 -0.67 -9.54 4.89
C PRO A 544 -0.14 -8.16 5.29
N ASN A 545 1.17 -8.07 5.57
CA ASN A 545 1.87 -6.82 5.82
C ASN A 545 3.10 -6.73 4.91
N THR A 546 2.91 -6.21 3.70
CA THR A 546 3.98 -6.11 2.71
C THR A 546 5.10 -5.15 3.13
N ASN A 547 4.86 -4.22 4.05
CA ASN A 547 5.87 -3.29 4.53
C ASN A 547 7.02 -4.01 5.27
N VAL A 548 6.78 -5.15 5.94
CA VAL A 548 7.89 -5.91 6.56
C VAL A 548 8.85 -6.48 5.51
N LEU A 549 8.32 -6.88 4.35
CA LEU A 549 9.13 -7.31 3.21
C LEU A 549 9.89 -6.12 2.64
N TYR A 550 9.21 -5.02 2.31
CA TYR A 550 9.85 -3.81 1.77
C TYR A 550 11.01 -3.34 2.68
N ALA A 551 10.74 -3.20 3.97
CA ALA A 551 11.70 -2.68 4.92
C ALA A 551 12.93 -3.59 5.07
N SER A 552 12.71 -4.91 5.23
CA SER A 552 13.80 -5.87 5.37
C SER A 552 14.65 -6.04 4.11
N LEU A 553 14.03 -5.95 2.93
CA LEU A 553 14.72 -6.08 1.64
C LEU A 553 15.52 -4.84 1.25
N THR A 554 15.04 -3.65 1.61
CA THR A 554 15.58 -2.37 1.13
C THR A 554 16.40 -1.60 2.16
N GLY A 555 16.16 -1.84 3.45
CA GLY A 555 16.79 -1.08 4.52
C GLY A 555 15.99 0.14 5.01
N ASP A 556 14.84 0.44 4.41
CA ASP A 556 13.99 1.57 4.75
C ASP A 556 12.95 1.19 5.82
N PRO A 557 12.95 1.79 7.02
CA PRO A 557 11.95 1.49 8.04
C PRO A 557 10.57 2.10 7.78
N GLY A 558 10.37 2.89 6.71
CA GLY A 558 9.07 3.42 6.31
C GLY A 558 8.50 2.75 5.05
N ASP A 559 7.98 3.57 4.14
CA ASP A 559 7.39 3.17 2.86
C ASP A 559 8.12 3.81 1.66
N ALA A 560 7.80 3.33 0.46
CA ALA A 560 8.39 3.78 -0.80
C ALA A 560 7.84 5.13 -1.32
N GLY A 561 6.77 5.66 -0.72
CA GLY A 561 6.03 6.81 -1.22
C GLY A 561 6.58 8.15 -0.71
N TYR A 562 6.90 8.25 0.58
CA TYR A 562 7.28 9.53 1.22
C TYR A 562 8.62 9.47 1.92
N PHE A 563 9.55 10.31 1.45
CA PHE A 563 10.95 10.31 1.89
C PHE A 563 11.54 8.89 1.97
N PRO A 564 11.50 8.11 0.87
CA PRO A 564 12.01 6.75 0.88
C PRO A 564 13.53 6.76 1.09
N ILE A 565 14.02 5.95 2.02
CA ILE A 565 15.45 5.81 2.32
C ILE A 565 15.95 4.40 2.05
N ASN A 566 15.39 3.75 1.02
CA ASN A 566 15.85 2.45 0.57
C ASN A 566 17.34 2.51 0.24
N ALA A 567 18.13 1.69 0.93
CA ALA A 567 19.59 1.70 0.84
C ALA A 567 20.10 0.93 -0.37
N VAL A 568 19.34 -0.07 -0.82
CA VAL A 568 19.74 -0.98 -1.88
C VAL A 568 18.56 -1.31 -2.80
N ARG A 569 18.88 -1.55 -4.07
CA ARG A 569 18.04 -2.30 -5.01
C ARG A 569 18.82 -3.48 -5.55
N TRP A 570 18.24 -4.67 -5.42
CA TRP A 570 18.82 -5.91 -5.92
C TRP A 570 18.47 -6.07 -7.40
N MET A 571 19.46 -5.91 -8.27
CA MET A 571 19.31 -6.02 -9.73
C MET A 571 19.27 -7.50 -10.15
N THR A 572 18.25 -8.19 -9.66
CA THR A 572 18.00 -9.61 -9.89
C THR A 572 16.50 -9.91 -9.67
N PRO A 573 15.95 -10.99 -10.26
CA PRO A 573 14.56 -11.36 -10.03
C PRO A 573 14.24 -11.67 -8.55
N SER A 574 12.99 -11.54 -8.13
CA SER A 574 12.59 -11.76 -6.72
C SER A 574 12.55 -13.24 -6.29
N ARG A 575 12.62 -14.18 -7.25
CA ARG A 575 12.48 -15.63 -7.00
C ARG A 575 13.74 -16.24 -6.37
N ASN A 576 13.61 -17.23 -5.50
CA ASN A 576 14.65 -18.05 -4.88
C ASN A 576 15.74 -17.27 -4.15
N ILE A 577 15.38 -16.17 -3.49
CA ILE A 577 16.32 -15.34 -2.72
C ILE A 577 15.68 -14.78 -1.46
N ALA A 578 16.49 -14.64 -0.42
CA ALA A 578 16.22 -13.79 0.71
C ALA A 578 17.37 -12.78 0.89
N ALA A 579 17.03 -11.55 1.25
CA ALA A 579 17.96 -10.46 1.48
C ALA A 579 17.49 -9.64 2.68
N LEU A 580 18.25 -9.66 3.77
CA LEU A 580 17.97 -8.90 4.97
C LEU A 580 19.02 -7.81 5.13
N VAL A 581 18.63 -6.56 4.95
CA VAL A 581 19.51 -5.42 5.22
C VAL A 581 19.67 -5.25 6.73
N THR A 582 20.91 -5.40 7.21
CA THR A 582 21.26 -5.38 8.63
C THR A 582 21.89 -4.06 9.06
N GLU A 583 22.55 -3.36 8.13
CA GLU A 583 23.21 -2.07 8.39
C GLU A 583 23.12 -1.14 7.18
N THR A 584 22.87 0.14 7.44
CA THR A 584 22.83 1.20 6.43
C THR A 584 23.50 2.45 7.00
N GLY A 585 24.17 3.20 6.13
CA GLY A 585 24.84 4.45 6.48
C GLY A 585 25.43 5.12 5.23
N ARG A 586 26.02 6.30 5.41
CA ARG A 586 26.66 7.05 4.32
C ARG A 586 28.01 6.49 3.87
N ASP A 587 28.66 5.74 4.74
CA ASP A 587 30.00 5.18 4.55
C ASP A 587 30.02 3.65 4.64
N ARG A 588 28.84 3.02 4.82
CA ARG A 588 28.75 1.59 5.09
C ARG A 588 27.39 1.00 4.75
N PHE A 589 27.40 -0.27 4.39
CA PHE A 589 26.22 -1.08 4.16
C PHE A 589 26.49 -2.52 4.56
N GLN A 590 25.49 -3.21 5.09
CA GLN A 590 25.56 -4.64 5.33
C GLN A 590 24.20 -5.32 5.07
N ALA A 591 24.24 -6.51 4.48
CA ALA A 591 23.09 -7.37 4.34
C ALA A 591 23.45 -8.85 4.52
N GLU A 592 22.50 -9.64 5.01
CA GLU A 592 22.53 -11.09 4.97
C GLU A 592 21.77 -11.58 3.74
N LEU A 593 22.38 -12.49 2.98
CA LEU A 593 21.86 -13.00 1.72
C LEU A 593 21.79 -14.52 1.74
N PHE A 594 20.70 -15.08 1.22
CA PHE A 594 20.56 -16.52 1.05
C PHE A 594 19.93 -16.83 -0.32
N HIS A 595 20.60 -17.66 -1.11
CA HIS A 595 20.07 -18.17 -2.39
C HIS A 595 19.56 -19.61 -2.23
N PHE A 596 18.31 -19.86 -2.61
CA PHE A 596 17.66 -21.16 -2.47
C PHE A 596 17.89 -22.11 -3.66
N GLY A 597 18.52 -21.64 -4.74
CA GLY A 597 18.80 -22.49 -5.91
C GLY A 597 20.03 -23.37 -5.73
N GLU A 598 20.21 -24.32 -6.64
CA GLU A 598 21.29 -25.33 -6.59
C GLU A 598 22.64 -24.80 -7.09
N ASN A 599 22.63 -23.78 -7.95
CA ASN A 599 23.83 -23.23 -8.57
C ASN A 599 24.11 -21.81 -8.04
N PRO A 600 25.37 -21.36 -8.02
CA PRO A 600 25.68 -19.96 -7.71
C PRO A 600 24.88 -18.99 -8.58
N ARG A 601 24.35 -17.95 -7.96
CA ARG A 601 23.54 -16.92 -8.61
C ARG A 601 24.38 -15.70 -8.93
N ASN A 602 24.33 -15.24 -10.17
CA ASN A 602 24.85 -13.92 -10.53
C ASN A 602 23.93 -12.85 -9.93
N MET A 603 24.54 -11.95 -9.16
CA MET A 603 23.87 -10.86 -8.48
C MET A 603 24.42 -9.53 -8.99
N SER A 604 23.56 -8.52 -8.98
CA SER A 604 23.94 -7.14 -9.11
C SER A 604 23.12 -6.29 -8.13
N ALA A 605 23.65 -5.17 -7.65
CA ALA A 605 22.95 -4.28 -6.72
C ALA A 605 23.34 -2.81 -6.90
N LEU A 606 22.39 -1.91 -6.67
CA LEU A 606 22.55 -0.46 -6.60
C LEU A 606 22.48 -0.01 -5.14
N PHE A 607 23.35 0.92 -4.72
CA PHE A 607 23.42 1.40 -3.33
C PHE A 607 23.19 2.92 -3.26
N TYR A 608 22.05 3.33 -2.71
CA TYR A 608 21.57 4.72 -2.83
C TYR A 608 22.00 5.65 -1.69
N LEU A 609 22.37 5.10 -0.53
CA LEU A 609 22.72 5.90 0.65
C LEU A 609 24.23 6.12 0.81
N LEU A 610 25.08 5.41 0.08
CA LEU A 610 26.51 5.59 0.15
C LEU A 610 26.93 6.91 -0.53
N ASP A 611 27.78 7.67 0.14
CA ASP A 611 28.35 8.90 -0.40
C ASP A 611 29.41 8.59 -1.46
N PRO A 612 29.70 9.51 -2.40
CA PRO A 612 30.82 9.33 -3.32
C PRO A 612 32.15 9.03 -2.59
N GLY A 613 32.94 8.12 -3.17
CA GLY A 613 34.23 7.70 -2.62
C GLY A 613 34.62 6.27 -2.97
N GLU A 614 35.74 5.83 -2.42
CA GLU A 614 36.25 4.47 -2.59
C GLU A 614 35.76 3.54 -1.48
N TYR A 615 35.37 2.33 -1.84
CA TYR A 615 34.78 1.35 -0.93
C TYR A 615 35.42 -0.03 -1.11
N ILE A 616 35.43 -0.79 -0.02
CA ILE A 616 35.75 -2.21 0.00
C ILE A 616 34.44 -2.98 0.13
N PHE A 617 34.20 -3.84 -0.85
CA PHE A 617 33.14 -4.83 -0.87
C PHE A 617 33.70 -6.17 -0.38
N LYS A 618 32.98 -6.87 0.50
CA LYS A 618 33.29 -8.22 0.95
C LYS A 618 32.03 -9.08 0.94
N LEU A 619 32.16 -10.31 0.45
CA LEU A 619 31.13 -11.34 0.55
C LEU A 619 31.74 -12.61 1.18
N PHE A 620 31.18 -13.06 2.28
CA PHE A 620 31.68 -14.23 3.02
C PHE A 620 30.56 -15.04 3.65
N ALA A 621 30.78 -16.34 3.87
CA ALA A 621 29.84 -17.21 4.59
C ALA A 621 29.70 -16.80 6.07
N LYS A 622 28.45 -16.73 6.57
CA LYS A 622 28.14 -16.60 7.99
C LYS A 622 28.15 -17.99 8.62
N GLY A 623 29.13 -18.30 9.46
CA GLY A 623 29.26 -19.62 10.09
C GLY A 623 30.61 -19.84 10.79
N THR A 624 30.87 -21.07 11.27
CA THR A 624 32.05 -21.44 12.08
C THR A 624 33.39 -21.38 11.33
N LYS A 625 33.36 -21.39 9.99
CA LYS A 625 34.52 -21.08 9.14
C LYS A 625 34.14 -19.97 8.17
N THR A 626 34.72 -18.79 8.35
CA THR A 626 34.55 -17.66 7.43
C THR A 626 35.21 -18.01 6.09
N LYS A 627 34.41 -18.49 5.13
CA LYS A 627 34.84 -18.62 3.73
C LYS A 627 34.55 -17.32 3.02
N GLU A 628 35.60 -16.63 2.58
CA GLU A 628 35.48 -15.46 1.73
C GLU A 628 35.24 -15.89 0.28
N TYR A 629 34.23 -15.29 -0.36
CA TYR A 629 33.87 -15.55 -1.75
C TYR A 629 34.31 -14.43 -2.68
N SER A 630 34.32 -13.19 -2.20
CA SER A 630 34.72 -12.04 -3.02
C SER A 630 35.17 -10.87 -2.15
N VAL A 631 36.27 -10.24 -2.57
CA VAL A 631 36.69 -8.92 -2.10
C VAL A 631 36.97 -8.06 -3.31
N LYS A 632 36.38 -6.88 -3.36
CA LYS A 632 36.54 -5.93 -4.46
C LYS A 632 36.69 -4.52 -3.92
N ARG A 633 37.52 -3.72 -4.58
CA ARG A 633 37.48 -2.26 -4.43
C ARG A 633 36.64 -1.69 -5.54
N PHE A 634 35.84 -0.68 -5.23
CA PHE A 634 35.04 0.03 -6.21
C PHE A 634 34.90 1.49 -5.82
N VAL A 635 34.59 2.33 -6.80
CA VAL A 635 34.38 3.76 -6.61
C VAL A 635 32.91 4.06 -6.85
N ILE A 636 32.29 4.78 -5.93
CA ILE A 636 30.99 5.38 -6.13
C ILE A 636 31.23 6.80 -6.62
N SER A 637 31.02 7.03 -7.91
CA SER A 637 30.95 8.37 -8.52
C SER A 637 29.50 8.82 -8.69
N ASP A 638 28.63 7.88 -9.04
CA ASP A 638 27.19 8.04 -9.13
C ASP A 638 26.50 6.92 -8.33
N LYS A 639 25.26 7.16 -7.91
CA LYS A 639 24.45 6.21 -7.12
C LYS A 639 23.79 5.11 -7.98
N ASN A 640 24.02 5.15 -9.29
CA ASN A 640 23.41 4.24 -10.26
C ASN A 640 24.40 3.20 -10.81
N THR A 641 25.64 3.19 -10.31
CA THR A 641 26.65 2.21 -10.71
C THR A 641 26.37 0.85 -10.06
N PRO A 642 26.02 -0.19 -10.84
CA PRO A 642 25.74 -1.51 -10.28
C PRO A 642 27.02 -2.24 -9.87
N ILE A 643 26.98 -2.86 -8.70
CA ILE A 643 28.05 -3.76 -8.24
C ILE A 643 27.64 -5.21 -8.52
N THR A 644 28.48 -5.96 -9.21
CA THR A 644 28.23 -7.37 -9.54
C THR A 644 28.99 -8.32 -8.63
N PHE A 645 28.36 -9.45 -8.28
CA PHE A 645 28.97 -10.50 -7.47
C PHE A 645 28.27 -11.85 -7.72
N GLN A 646 28.86 -12.94 -7.23
CA GLN A 646 28.20 -14.26 -7.24
C GLN A 646 27.83 -14.66 -5.82
N LEU A 647 26.56 -14.98 -5.62
CA LEU A 647 26.03 -15.50 -4.37
C LEU A 647 26.02 -17.04 -4.44
N PRO A 648 26.76 -17.76 -3.58
CA PRO A 648 26.73 -19.23 -3.56
C PRO A 648 25.32 -19.78 -3.26
N ALA A 649 25.07 -20.97 -3.80
CA ALA A 649 23.87 -21.75 -3.49
C ALA A 649 23.84 -22.17 -2.01
N LYS A 650 22.63 -22.14 -1.41
CA LYS A 650 22.29 -22.71 -0.11
C LYS A 650 23.28 -22.36 1.02
N THR A 651 23.84 -21.16 0.96
CA THR A 651 24.80 -20.67 1.94
C THR A 651 24.35 -19.29 2.41
N LEU A 652 24.26 -19.12 3.73
CA LEU A 652 24.04 -17.81 4.32
C LEU A 652 25.32 -16.97 4.20
N CYS A 653 25.25 -15.87 3.47
CA CYS A 653 26.37 -14.96 3.26
C CYS A 653 26.11 -13.60 3.90
N ILE A 654 27.17 -12.97 4.39
CA ILE A 654 27.18 -11.55 4.74
C ILE A 654 27.83 -10.79 3.58
N LEU A 655 27.12 -9.79 3.08
CA LEU A 655 27.63 -8.77 2.18
C LEU A 655 27.94 -7.54 3.01
N GLU A 656 29.21 -7.14 3.03
CA GLU A 656 29.69 -5.98 3.77
C GLU A 656 30.33 -4.97 2.81
N ILE A 657 29.95 -3.71 2.94
CA ILE A 657 30.56 -2.58 2.25
C ILE A 657 30.99 -1.57 3.30
N ARG A 658 32.26 -1.14 3.20
CA ARG A 658 32.85 -0.10 4.05
C ARG A 658 33.61 0.89 3.17
N LYS A 659 33.52 2.18 3.49
CA LYS A 659 34.37 3.19 2.87
C LYS A 659 35.83 2.85 3.18
N SER A 660 36.69 2.95 2.18
CA SER A 660 38.12 2.74 2.40
C SER A 660 38.65 3.86 3.28
N ASP A 661 39.39 3.51 4.33
CA ASP A 661 40.21 4.50 5.03
C ASP A 661 41.21 5.09 4.02
N LYS A 662 41.35 6.42 4.04
CA LYS A 662 42.29 7.13 3.17
C LYS A 662 43.74 6.79 3.51
#